data_AF-A0A7W9GGY9-F1
#
_entry.id   AF-A0A7W9GGY9-F1
#
_cell.length_a   1.000
_cell.length_b   1.000
_cell.length_c   1.000
_cell.angle_alpha   90.00
_cell.angle_beta   90.00
_cell.angle_gamma   90.00
#
_symmetry.space_group_name_H-M   'P 1'
#
loop_
_entity.id
_entity.type
_entity.pdbx_description
1 polymer ?
#
loop_
_entity_poly.entity_id
_entity_poly.type
_entity_poly.pdbx_seq_one_letter_code
_entity_poly.pdbx_strand_id
1 'polypeptide(L)'
;MISPTADTPSTSTTPEGAPETVPAGSPGLPPVTPDVVAAAVESLTSRLRKKLDAAIEQYAALPVTAGGGGVRIACGEDAVVTLSPGPSGVIADGEQASCSCLLAPRCLHRAAVLSACPIGDAVPGGEVDSRDSSDAEPAPDGAPGLKSSATGAAPAPDDGAEASVGAGSVGAGSVEAGSVGAGSVGAGPVGASEVAGPTAAQVAAAAGLWAAAAAVLSAGVPAAGAVPQAELLRAAHTSRLAGLAAAEAAALRVVRGLRAARARHDGHRLADLVSALRELLLIAGRLAGADPDPALVGTVRRNYQPGGSLKVYGVFREPVISATGYGGVVTHVVAEDGRWFSVADVKPGGSARARGAATAPVAIGPAMLNHSQLSRAGLLIAGATVSPDGRLGAGKGVRATPVAGMPWTEGPMAALFARPLAEAAGARLSGHAWSESDTAEQAREPVGCDLVIVGAAGDHVLARALLPGESDSVGGFGPLIRLVPASHHPELAHVDNLRRLASRPGLLVRVVGRVEPDRVATLLPLAVGPVPGTEATLRLPAEWQGHADLGYDRLQGVHLPPQDACPQPPDGDEVDPVAGAPLWRVRRLVELAVSGGRRAVAESARTGESFAQLRAAGFQAAADLVTGLTAEADRRSRDAFGRLTDTGPDRYAWAWVAAATHLAATERAMIHASWQPDAPF
;
A
#
# COMPACT_ATOMS: atom_id res chain seq x y z
N MET A 1 70.04 10.28 55.39
CA MET A 1 70.81 9.03 55.51
C MET A 1 70.35 8.09 54.40
N ILE A 2 71.24 7.26 53.85
CA ILE A 2 70.95 6.12 52.95
C ILE A 2 70.27 6.47 51.61
N SER A 3 71.08 6.59 50.56
CA SER A 3 70.81 6.04 49.21
C SER A 3 71.28 4.54 49.20
N PRO A 4 71.13 3.69 48.15
CA PRO A 4 70.91 4.01 46.72
C PRO A 4 70.10 2.96 45.88
N THR A 5 70.11 3.05 44.53
CA THR A 5 70.04 1.97 43.48
C THR A 5 68.87 0.94 43.47
N ALA A 6 68.46 0.31 42.34
CA ALA A 6 68.70 0.51 40.90
C ALA A 6 67.72 -0.36 40.05
N ASP A 7 67.73 -0.14 38.74
CA ASP A 7 67.46 -1.05 37.60
C ASP A 7 66.13 -1.82 37.37
N THR A 8 65.70 -1.67 36.11
CA THR A 8 64.77 -2.45 35.25
C THR A 8 65.14 -3.95 35.07
N PRO A 9 64.29 -4.87 34.51
CA PRO A 9 63.34 -4.59 33.42
C PRO A 9 61.98 -5.35 33.33
N SER A 10 61.13 -4.79 32.47
CA SER A 10 60.18 -5.39 31.51
C SER A 10 59.67 -6.83 31.70
N THR A 11 58.34 -6.95 31.82
CA THR A 11 57.55 -7.90 31.02
C THR A 11 56.42 -7.15 30.31
N SER A 12 56.20 -7.46 29.03
CA SER A 12 55.17 -6.84 28.20
C SER A 12 53.96 -7.75 28.06
N THR A 13 52.77 -7.26 28.37
CA THR A 13 51.50 -7.95 28.05
C THR A 13 50.47 -6.92 27.63
N THR A 14 50.09 -6.95 26.36
CA THR A 14 49.02 -6.13 25.80
C THR A 14 47.66 -6.59 26.32
N PRO A 15 46.81 -5.70 26.86
CA PRO A 15 45.40 -5.99 27.07
C PRO A 15 44.68 -5.96 25.72
N GLU A 16 44.46 -7.14 25.15
CA GLU A 16 43.65 -7.36 23.95
C GLU A 16 42.14 -7.31 24.29
N GLY A 17 41.30 -6.90 23.34
CA GLY A 17 39.84 -6.84 23.53
C GLY A 17 39.26 -5.43 23.73
N ALA A 18 39.28 -4.62 22.67
CA ALA A 18 38.28 -3.56 22.52
C ALA A 18 36.89 -4.22 22.31
N PRO A 19 35.77 -3.59 22.71
CA PRO A 19 34.44 -4.19 22.58
C PRO A 19 34.09 -4.45 21.11
N GLU A 20 33.94 -5.72 20.76
CA GLU A 20 33.61 -6.17 19.41
C GLU A 20 32.23 -5.62 18.98
N THR A 21 32.16 -5.07 17.77
CA THR A 21 30.95 -4.42 17.26
C THR A 21 29.84 -5.44 17.05
N VAL A 22 28.72 -5.28 17.76
CA VAL A 22 27.53 -6.15 17.62
C VAL A 22 27.12 -6.25 16.15
N PRO A 23 27.10 -7.45 15.54
CA PRO A 23 26.76 -7.62 14.13
C PRO A 23 25.27 -7.37 13.87
N ALA A 24 24.95 -7.01 12.63
CA ALA A 24 23.61 -6.58 12.26
C ALA A 24 22.57 -7.73 12.29
N GLY A 25 21.43 -7.46 12.94
CA GLY A 25 20.18 -8.20 12.75
C GLY A 25 20.11 -9.57 13.43
N SER A 26 19.51 -9.62 14.63
CA SER A 26 18.93 -10.87 15.14
C SER A 26 17.90 -11.42 14.13
N PRO A 27 17.88 -12.74 13.84
CA PRO A 27 16.97 -13.30 12.85
C PRO A 27 15.51 -13.10 13.31
N GLY A 28 14.71 -12.43 12.49
CA GLY A 28 13.27 -12.27 12.75
C GLY A 28 12.50 -13.59 12.59
N LEU A 29 11.29 -13.65 13.16
CA LEU A 29 10.37 -14.75 12.87
C LEU A 29 9.99 -14.74 11.37
N PRO A 30 10.04 -15.89 10.67
CA PRO A 30 9.69 -15.95 9.26
C PRO A 30 8.19 -15.70 9.04
N PRO A 31 7.79 -15.11 7.90
CA PRO A 31 6.39 -14.93 7.56
C PRO A 31 5.66 -16.27 7.42
N VAL A 32 4.37 -16.29 7.75
CA VAL A 32 3.48 -17.47 7.72
C VAL A 32 2.18 -17.17 6.95
N THR A 33 1.63 -18.16 6.24
CA THR A 33 0.35 -18.01 5.54
C THR A 33 -0.85 -17.96 6.49
N PRO A 34 -1.96 -17.28 6.13
CA PRO A 34 -3.16 -17.16 6.97
C PRO A 34 -3.73 -18.49 7.48
N ASP A 35 -3.77 -19.50 6.60
CA ASP A 35 -4.33 -20.82 6.85
C ASP A 35 -3.52 -21.66 7.84
N VAL A 36 -2.19 -21.65 7.77
CA VAL A 36 -1.34 -22.39 8.72
C VAL A 36 -1.55 -21.88 10.16
N VAL A 37 -1.71 -20.56 10.34
CA VAL A 37 -2.06 -19.97 11.65
C VAL A 37 -3.46 -20.39 12.07
N ALA A 38 -4.45 -20.27 11.18
CA ALA A 38 -5.84 -20.61 11.47
C ALA A 38 -6.01 -22.08 11.87
N ALA A 39 -5.39 -23.01 11.14
CA ALA A 39 -5.42 -24.44 11.41
C ALA A 39 -4.69 -24.81 12.71
N ALA A 40 -3.56 -24.16 13.01
CA ALA A 40 -2.83 -24.38 14.27
C ALA A 40 -3.69 -23.99 15.48
N VAL A 41 -4.33 -22.83 15.45
CA VAL A 41 -5.23 -22.36 16.53
C VAL A 41 -6.52 -23.18 16.61
N GLU A 42 -7.08 -23.61 15.47
CA GLU A 42 -8.22 -24.53 15.45
C GLU A 42 -7.93 -25.84 16.17
N SER A 43 -6.75 -26.42 15.95
CA SER A 43 -6.36 -27.71 16.52
C SER A 43 -6.29 -27.74 18.05
N LEU A 44 -6.28 -26.56 18.70
CA LEU A 44 -6.28 -26.41 20.15
C LEU A 44 -7.65 -26.68 20.77
N THR A 45 -7.63 -27.43 21.89
CA THR A 45 -8.81 -27.58 22.77
C THR A 45 -9.21 -26.24 23.39
N SER A 46 -10.47 -26.10 23.82
CA SER A 46 -10.99 -24.88 24.47
C SER A 46 -10.19 -24.44 25.70
N ARG A 47 -9.58 -25.38 26.43
CA ARG A 47 -8.68 -25.09 27.57
C ARG A 47 -7.33 -24.49 27.14
N LEU A 48 -6.81 -24.90 25.97
CA LEU A 48 -5.57 -24.34 25.40
C LEU A 48 -5.81 -23.02 24.68
N ARG A 49 -6.93 -22.88 23.95
CA ARG A 49 -7.33 -21.60 23.32
C ARG A 49 -7.39 -20.46 24.35
N LYS A 50 -7.93 -20.71 25.55
CA LYS A 50 -7.94 -19.76 26.69
C LYS A 50 -6.57 -19.35 27.24
N LYS A 51 -5.48 -20.03 26.86
CA LYS A 51 -4.09 -19.70 27.24
C LYS A 51 -3.26 -19.11 26.09
N LEU A 52 -3.77 -19.17 24.85
CA LEU A 52 -3.02 -18.84 23.64
C LEU A 52 -2.49 -17.40 23.66
N ASP A 53 -3.33 -16.44 24.05
CA ASP A 53 -2.95 -15.03 24.07
C ASP A 53 -1.80 -14.72 25.03
N ALA A 54 -1.73 -15.36 26.20
CA ALA A 54 -0.62 -15.20 27.14
C ALA A 54 0.65 -15.94 26.67
N ALA A 55 0.48 -17.09 26.02
CA ALA A 55 1.59 -17.87 25.45
C ALA A 55 2.27 -17.13 24.27
N ILE A 56 1.50 -16.41 23.44
CA ILE A 56 2.04 -15.56 22.37
C ILE A 56 2.91 -14.46 22.95
N GLU A 57 2.42 -13.76 23.98
CA GLU A 57 3.13 -12.67 24.65
C GLU A 57 4.40 -13.17 25.35
N GLN A 58 4.34 -14.34 25.97
CA GLN A 58 5.50 -15.01 26.57
C GLN A 58 6.55 -15.42 25.52
N TYR A 59 6.15 -15.99 24.38
CA TYR A 59 7.09 -16.57 23.42
C TYR A 59 7.59 -15.59 22.35
N ALA A 60 6.87 -14.49 22.10
CA ALA A 60 7.35 -13.41 21.22
C ALA A 60 8.54 -12.64 21.81
N ALA A 61 8.75 -12.71 23.13
CA ALA A 61 9.88 -12.11 23.83
C ALA A 61 11.12 -13.03 23.93
N LEU A 62 11.07 -14.25 23.40
CA LEU A 62 12.17 -15.21 23.47
C LEU A 62 13.25 -14.97 22.40
N PRO A 63 14.53 -15.28 22.68
CA PRO A 63 15.59 -15.16 21.69
C PRO A 63 15.37 -16.14 20.52
N VAL A 64 15.43 -15.60 19.31
CA VAL A 64 15.25 -16.34 18.06
C VAL A 64 16.60 -16.84 17.58
N THR A 65 16.75 -18.17 17.42
CA THR A 65 18.03 -18.79 17.04
C THR A 65 17.96 -19.39 15.65
N ALA A 66 18.94 -19.10 14.79
CA ALA A 66 19.02 -19.70 13.46
C ALA A 66 19.66 -21.09 13.51
N GLY A 67 19.26 -21.99 12.60
CA GLY A 67 20.01 -23.24 12.39
C GLY A 67 19.33 -24.24 11.45
N GLY A 68 20.14 -24.86 10.57
CA GLY A 68 19.68 -25.94 9.69
C GLY A 68 18.65 -25.53 8.64
N GLY A 69 18.77 -24.33 8.08
CA GLY A 69 17.81 -23.77 7.11
C GLY A 69 16.53 -23.20 7.75
N GLY A 70 16.43 -23.19 9.07
CA GLY A 70 15.26 -22.71 9.82
C GLY A 70 15.60 -21.90 11.06
N VAL A 71 14.57 -21.68 11.87
CA VAL A 71 14.55 -20.84 13.07
C VAL A 71 14.01 -21.64 14.26
N ARG A 72 14.60 -21.49 15.45
CA ARG A 72 14.23 -22.20 16.67
C ARG A 72 13.96 -21.27 17.86
N ILE A 73 12.93 -21.62 18.62
CA ILE A 73 12.46 -20.88 19.80
C ILE A 73 12.29 -21.88 20.96
N ALA A 74 13.01 -21.66 22.07
CA ALA A 74 12.97 -22.51 23.26
C ALA A 74 11.85 -22.05 24.23
N CYS A 75 10.68 -22.66 24.12
CA CYS A 75 9.45 -22.34 24.84
C CYS A 75 9.45 -22.91 26.28
N GLY A 76 10.51 -22.62 27.05
CA GLY A 76 10.78 -23.25 28.34
C GLY A 76 11.64 -24.52 28.22
N GLU A 77 11.74 -25.29 29.30
CA GLU A 77 12.68 -26.42 29.44
C GLU A 77 12.29 -27.63 28.56
N ASP A 78 10.99 -27.96 28.46
CA ASP A 78 10.49 -29.17 27.79
C ASP A 78 10.17 -29.02 26.29
N ALA A 79 10.25 -27.80 25.73
CA ALA A 79 9.64 -27.50 24.43
C ALA A 79 10.47 -26.57 23.54
N VAL A 80 11.01 -27.09 22.44
CA VAL A 80 11.56 -26.28 21.35
C VAL A 80 10.57 -26.31 20.18
N VAL A 81 10.26 -25.14 19.61
CA VAL A 81 9.56 -25.00 18.33
C VAL A 81 10.60 -24.75 17.23
N THR A 82 10.52 -25.49 16.13
CA THR A 82 11.35 -25.26 14.93
C THR A 82 10.46 -24.88 13.76
N LEU A 83 10.79 -23.76 13.12
CA LEU A 83 10.17 -23.27 11.89
C LEU A 83 11.17 -23.46 10.74
N SER A 84 10.75 -24.11 9.66
CA SER A 84 11.58 -24.43 8.49
C SER A 84 10.91 -23.85 7.23
N PRO A 85 11.17 -22.57 6.89
CA PRO A 85 10.55 -21.92 5.72
C PRO A 85 10.87 -22.63 4.41
N GLY A 86 9.96 -22.52 3.43
CA GLY A 86 10.23 -22.97 2.07
C GLY A 86 11.24 -22.07 1.34
N PRO A 87 11.61 -22.39 0.08
CA PRO A 87 12.52 -21.57 -0.73
C PRO A 87 12.09 -20.11 -0.93
N SER A 88 10.80 -19.80 -0.70
CA SER A 88 10.23 -18.44 -0.69
C SER A 88 10.49 -17.65 0.60
N GLY A 89 11.09 -18.25 1.63
CA GLY A 89 11.22 -17.66 2.97
C GLY A 89 9.94 -17.68 3.80
N VAL A 90 8.86 -18.31 3.31
CA VAL A 90 7.54 -18.35 3.96
C VAL A 90 7.26 -19.75 4.55
N ILE A 91 6.62 -19.79 5.72
CA ILE A 91 5.94 -20.97 6.28
C ILE A 91 4.56 -21.06 5.62
N ALA A 92 4.42 -21.96 4.65
CA ALA A 92 3.22 -22.16 3.83
C ALA A 92 2.55 -23.53 4.05
N ASP A 93 3.17 -24.42 4.81
CA ASP A 93 2.58 -25.70 5.25
C ASP A 93 2.64 -25.85 6.78
N GLY A 94 1.73 -26.65 7.35
CA GLY A 94 1.73 -26.98 8.77
C GLY A 94 2.90 -27.86 9.22
N GLU A 95 3.46 -28.69 8.35
CA GLU A 95 4.62 -29.56 8.62
C GLU A 95 5.93 -28.78 8.76
N GLN A 96 6.02 -27.61 8.12
CA GLN A 96 7.14 -26.66 8.25
C GLN A 96 7.26 -26.05 9.66
N ALA A 97 6.33 -26.34 10.57
CA ALA A 97 6.37 -25.89 11.96
C ALA A 97 6.22 -27.09 12.92
N SER A 98 7.33 -27.53 13.51
CA SER A 98 7.38 -28.67 14.44
C SER A 98 7.64 -28.22 15.88
N CYS A 99 7.30 -29.07 16.86
CA CYS A 99 7.58 -28.81 18.27
C CYS A 99 7.93 -30.12 18.99
N SER A 100 8.91 -30.09 19.90
CA SER A 100 9.40 -31.28 20.62
C SER A 100 8.45 -31.81 21.71
N CYS A 101 7.44 -31.05 22.12
CA CYS A 101 6.59 -31.43 23.25
C CYS A 101 5.58 -32.54 22.88
N LEU A 102 5.21 -33.37 23.87
CA LEU A 102 4.30 -34.53 23.73
C LEU A 102 2.88 -34.23 23.19
N LEU A 103 2.50 -32.95 23.08
CA LEU A 103 1.20 -32.53 22.52
C LEU A 103 1.28 -32.11 21.04
N ALA A 104 2.44 -32.23 20.39
CA ALA A 104 2.59 -31.93 18.97
C ALA A 104 1.73 -32.87 18.09
N PRO A 105 1.18 -32.39 16.95
CA PRO A 105 1.24 -31.02 16.43
C PRO A 105 0.19 -30.06 17.04
N ARG A 106 -0.68 -30.55 17.93
CA ARG A 106 -1.83 -29.80 18.50
C ARG A 106 -1.48 -29.09 19.82
N CYS A 107 -0.28 -28.51 19.90
CA CYS A 107 0.27 -27.93 21.12
C CYS A 107 0.20 -26.40 21.18
N LEU A 108 0.16 -25.88 22.41
CA LEU A 108 0.12 -24.44 22.69
C LEU A 108 1.34 -23.71 22.13
N HIS A 109 2.54 -24.31 22.24
CA HIS A 109 3.81 -23.72 21.80
C HIS A 109 3.81 -23.42 20.29
N ARG A 110 3.49 -24.43 19.46
CA ARG A 110 3.43 -24.30 18.00
C ARG A 110 2.38 -23.27 17.56
N ALA A 111 1.18 -23.32 18.12
CA ALA A 111 0.13 -22.37 17.80
C ALA A 111 0.46 -20.93 18.23
N ALA A 112 1.12 -20.74 19.38
CA ALA A 112 1.54 -19.43 19.87
C ALA A 112 2.68 -18.84 19.01
N VAL A 113 3.72 -19.62 18.70
CA VAL A 113 4.82 -19.17 17.82
C VAL A 113 4.31 -18.82 16.42
N LEU A 114 3.47 -19.67 15.81
CA LEU A 114 2.85 -19.36 14.51
C LEU A 114 1.95 -18.11 14.56
N SER A 115 1.30 -17.85 15.70
CA SER A 115 0.51 -16.62 15.89
C SER A 115 1.37 -15.37 16.11
N ALA A 116 2.63 -15.52 16.54
CA ALA A 116 3.60 -14.43 16.66
C ALA A 116 4.30 -14.10 15.33
N CYS A 117 4.44 -15.08 14.42
CA CYS A 117 5.01 -14.86 13.08
C CYS A 117 4.24 -13.81 12.26
N PRO A 118 4.92 -12.96 11.45
CA PRO A 118 4.27 -12.04 10.52
C PRO A 118 3.35 -12.75 9.53
N ILE A 119 2.19 -12.17 9.20
CA ILE A 119 1.32 -12.74 8.15
C ILE A 119 1.90 -12.40 6.77
N GLY A 120 2.42 -13.42 6.08
CA GLY A 120 2.91 -13.34 4.72
C GLY A 120 1.82 -13.65 3.70
N ASP A 121 1.96 -13.08 2.50
CA ASP A 121 1.06 -13.37 1.39
C ASP A 121 1.48 -14.67 0.70
N ALA A 122 0.54 -15.57 0.43
CA ALA A 122 0.81 -16.87 -0.19
C ALA A 122 1.09 -16.72 -1.69
N VAL A 123 2.35 -16.42 -2.05
CA VAL A 123 2.82 -16.29 -3.43
C VAL A 123 2.65 -17.62 -4.19
N PRO A 124 1.90 -17.67 -5.30
CA PRO A 124 1.89 -18.84 -6.19
C PRO A 124 3.29 -19.06 -6.77
N GLY A 125 3.79 -20.30 -6.69
CA GLY A 125 5.15 -20.63 -7.09
C GLY A 125 5.46 -20.29 -8.55
N GLY A 126 6.35 -19.33 -8.75
CA GLY A 126 7.05 -19.07 -10.01
C GLY A 126 8.55 -19.00 -9.70
N GLU A 127 9.37 -19.64 -10.54
CA GLU A 127 10.78 -19.89 -10.23
C GLU A 127 11.58 -18.60 -10.07
N VAL A 128 12.37 -18.52 -9.01
CA VAL A 128 13.31 -17.42 -8.78
C VAL A 128 14.56 -17.70 -9.62
N ASP A 129 14.58 -17.18 -10.85
CA ASP A 129 15.71 -17.31 -11.82
C ASP A 129 16.97 -16.61 -11.27
N SER A 130 17.64 -17.32 -10.35
CA SER A 130 18.72 -16.85 -9.50
C SER A 130 20.03 -16.97 -10.25
N ARG A 131 20.35 -15.96 -11.06
CA ARG A 131 21.58 -15.93 -11.84
C ARG A 131 22.69 -15.27 -11.03
N ASP A 132 23.59 -16.12 -10.54
CA ASP A 132 24.85 -15.71 -9.96
C ASP A 132 25.60 -14.72 -10.85
N SER A 133 26.26 -13.76 -10.21
CA SER A 133 27.20 -12.84 -10.86
C SER A 133 28.61 -13.23 -10.46
N SER A 134 29.26 -14.05 -11.27
CA SER A 134 30.68 -14.38 -11.15
C SER A 134 31.51 -13.51 -12.09
N ASP A 135 32.51 -12.82 -11.57
CA ASP A 135 33.32 -11.83 -12.30
C ASP A 135 34.21 -12.44 -13.40
N ALA A 136 34.38 -11.68 -14.49
CA ALA A 136 35.51 -11.77 -15.41
C ALA A 136 35.70 -10.44 -16.15
N GLU A 137 36.82 -9.74 -15.92
CA GLU A 137 37.21 -8.57 -16.73
C GLU A 137 37.68 -8.99 -18.14
N PRO A 138 37.43 -8.19 -19.19
CA PRO A 138 37.86 -8.51 -20.54
C PRO A 138 39.15 -7.79 -21.00
N ALA A 139 39.83 -8.42 -21.98
CA ALA A 139 40.79 -7.90 -22.97
C ALA A 139 42.28 -8.30 -22.81
N PRO A 140 43.09 -8.32 -23.90
CA PRO A 140 42.78 -8.16 -25.34
C PRO A 140 43.32 -9.29 -26.27
N ASP A 141 43.00 -9.14 -27.57
CA ASP A 141 43.69 -9.69 -28.77
C ASP A 141 43.71 -11.21 -29.09
N GLY A 142 43.78 -11.53 -30.39
CA GLY A 142 44.22 -12.84 -30.89
C GLY A 142 43.34 -13.60 -31.91
N ALA A 143 43.14 -13.06 -33.12
CA ALA A 143 42.82 -13.87 -34.31
C ALA A 143 44.11 -14.19 -35.11
N PRO A 144 44.17 -15.11 -36.12
CA PRO A 144 43.10 -15.93 -36.74
C PRO A 144 43.44 -17.45 -36.91
N GLY A 145 42.55 -18.30 -37.47
CA GLY A 145 42.91 -19.72 -37.74
C GLY A 145 41.91 -20.72 -38.35
N LEU A 146 41.52 -20.53 -39.62
CA LEU A 146 41.16 -21.53 -40.67
C LEU A 146 41.08 -23.08 -40.42
N LYS A 147 40.06 -23.72 -41.03
CA LYS A 147 39.90 -25.17 -41.45
C LYS A 147 39.49 -26.22 -40.39
N SER A 148 38.95 -27.42 -40.72
CA SER A 148 38.04 -27.88 -41.81
C SER A 148 37.68 -29.39 -41.65
N SER A 149 36.44 -29.79 -41.95
CA SER A 149 36.00 -31.19 -42.24
C SER A 149 36.04 -32.20 -41.04
N ALA A 150 35.45 -33.42 -41.06
CA ALA A 150 34.74 -34.18 -42.12
C ALA A 150 33.70 -35.21 -41.59
N THR A 151 32.62 -35.42 -42.35
CA THR A 151 31.89 -36.67 -42.70
C THR A 151 31.66 -37.86 -41.72
N GLY A 152 30.40 -38.34 -41.72
CA GLY A 152 30.00 -39.76 -41.66
C GLY A 152 28.98 -40.09 -40.56
N ALA A 153 28.05 -41.06 -40.65
CA ALA A 153 27.38 -41.83 -41.72
C ALA A 153 26.43 -42.84 -41.00
N ALA A 154 25.42 -43.39 -41.69
CA ALA A 154 24.38 -44.30 -41.14
C ALA A 154 24.92 -45.75 -40.86
N PRO A 155 24.16 -46.76 -40.32
CA PRO A 155 22.72 -47.06 -40.54
C PRO A 155 21.91 -47.62 -39.32
N ALA A 156 20.67 -48.06 -39.59
CA ALA A 156 19.75 -48.81 -38.70
C ALA A 156 19.94 -50.35 -38.79
N PRO A 157 19.13 -51.16 -38.08
CA PRO A 157 18.20 -52.07 -38.79
C PRO A 157 16.79 -52.27 -38.12
N ASP A 158 16.00 -53.20 -38.66
CA ASP A 158 14.54 -53.37 -38.55
C ASP A 158 13.97 -54.38 -37.52
N ASP A 159 12.63 -54.28 -37.35
CA ASP A 159 11.58 -55.32 -37.16
C ASP A 159 11.49 -56.27 -35.93
N GLY A 160 10.23 -56.56 -35.56
CA GLY A 160 9.83 -57.61 -34.60
C GLY A 160 8.31 -57.62 -34.30
N ALA A 161 7.67 -58.80 -34.27
CA ALA A 161 6.20 -58.98 -34.25
C ALA A 161 5.76 -60.15 -33.30
N GLU A 162 4.48 -60.48 -33.05
CA GLU A 162 3.22 -60.07 -33.70
C GLU A 162 2.02 -59.99 -32.71
N ALA A 163 0.80 -60.47 -33.05
CA ALA A 163 -0.48 -60.20 -32.40
C ALA A 163 -1.22 -61.43 -31.78
N SER A 164 -2.28 -61.17 -30.98
CA SER A 164 -3.52 -61.97 -30.77
C SER A 164 -4.39 -61.26 -29.69
N VAL A 165 -5.71 -60.94 -29.77
CA VAL A 165 -7.01 -61.66 -30.05
C VAL A 165 -7.25 -62.95 -29.24
N GLY A 166 -8.38 -63.24 -28.58
CA GLY A 166 -9.70 -62.59 -28.32
C GLY A 166 -10.54 -63.51 -27.38
N ALA A 167 -11.87 -63.41 -27.11
CA ALA A 167 -12.95 -62.41 -27.31
C ALA A 167 -14.26 -62.86 -26.55
N GLY A 168 -15.21 -61.95 -26.27
CA GLY A 168 -16.56 -62.24 -25.67
C GLY A 168 -16.90 -61.31 -24.46
N SER A 169 -18.02 -60.58 -24.30
CA SER A 169 -19.49 -60.81 -24.50
C SER A 169 -20.18 -61.44 -23.25
N VAL A 170 -21.39 -61.08 -22.77
CA VAL A 170 -22.60 -60.41 -23.33
C VAL A 170 -23.44 -59.60 -22.29
N GLY A 171 -24.22 -58.59 -22.74
CA GLY A 171 -25.51 -58.10 -22.18
C GLY A 171 -25.56 -57.37 -20.81
N ALA A 172 -26.58 -56.59 -20.44
CA ALA A 172 -27.70 -55.89 -21.13
C ALA A 172 -28.29 -54.84 -20.12
N GLY A 173 -28.98 -53.75 -20.47
CA GLY A 173 -29.38 -53.15 -21.76
C GLY A 173 -30.08 -51.78 -21.55
N SER A 174 -30.64 -51.20 -22.63
CA SER A 174 -31.95 -50.48 -22.74
C SER A 174 -32.41 -49.55 -21.59
N VAL A 175 -32.85 -48.29 -21.79
CA VAL A 175 -33.30 -47.51 -22.98
C VAL A 175 -32.86 -46.03 -22.81
N GLU A 176 -33.09 -45.04 -23.70
CA GLU A 176 -33.72 -44.95 -25.04
C GLU A 176 -33.05 -43.80 -25.84
N ALA A 177 -33.60 -43.38 -26.99
CA ALA A 177 -33.07 -42.24 -27.76
C ALA A 177 -34.11 -41.50 -28.62
N GLY A 178 -33.83 -40.22 -28.92
CA GLY A 178 -34.54 -39.43 -29.92
C GLY A 178 -34.15 -37.95 -29.92
N SER A 179 -33.77 -37.27 -31.01
CA SER A 179 -33.05 -37.61 -32.24
C SER A 179 -33.06 -36.33 -33.09
N VAL A 180 -31.89 -35.71 -33.27
CA VAL A 180 -31.45 -34.84 -34.38
C VAL A 180 -32.37 -33.74 -34.96
N GLY A 181 -31.83 -32.53 -35.03
CA GLY A 181 -32.22 -31.49 -35.98
C GLY A 181 -30.99 -30.62 -36.26
N ALA A 182 -30.62 -30.42 -37.53
CA ALA A 182 -29.33 -29.82 -37.91
C ALA A 182 -29.49 -28.51 -38.68
N GLY A 183 -28.68 -27.51 -38.31
CA GLY A 183 -28.26 -26.42 -39.19
C GLY A 183 -29.15 -25.17 -39.24
N SER A 184 -28.71 -24.11 -38.57
CA SER A 184 -28.72 -22.77 -39.17
C SER A 184 -27.57 -21.92 -38.58
N VAL A 185 -26.85 -21.21 -39.44
CA VAL A 185 -25.87 -20.19 -39.00
C VAL A 185 -26.64 -18.90 -38.75
N GLY A 186 -26.81 -18.54 -37.48
CA GLY A 186 -27.44 -17.30 -37.05
C GLY A 186 -26.44 -16.41 -36.33
N ALA A 187 -25.97 -15.35 -36.98
CA ALA A 187 -25.20 -14.29 -36.33
C ALA A 187 -26.15 -13.44 -35.46
N GLY A 188 -26.43 -13.91 -34.25
CA GLY A 188 -27.14 -13.12 -33.25
C GLY A 188 -26.34 -11.86 -32.87
N PRO A 189 -27.01 -10.75 -32.51
CA PRO A 189 -26.32 -9.55 -32.06
C PRO A 189 -25.48 -9.86 -30.82
N VAL A 190 -24.38 -9.14 -30.64
CA VAL A 190 -23.53 -9.25 -29.45
C VAL A 190 -24.35 -8.76 -28.25
N GLY A 191 -24.95 -9.71 -27.52
CA GLY A 191 -25.65 -9.43 -26.28
C GLY A 191 -24.67 -8.79 -25.31
N ALA A 192 -25.05 -7.65 -24.74
CA ALA A 192 -24.32 -7.07 -23.63
C ALA A 192 -24.23 -8.14 -22.53
N SER A 193 -23.01 -8.46 -22.10
CA SER A 193 -22.82 -9.49 -21.09
C SER A 193 -23.46 -9.00 -19.80
N GLU A 194 -24.59 -9.60 -19.42
CA GLU A 194 -25.17 -9.42 -18.10
C GLU A 194 -24.07 -9.75 -17.08
N VAL A 195 -23.83 -8.82 -16.14
CA VAL A 195 -22.79 -8.99 -15.13
C VAL A 195 -23.29 -10.04 -14.15
N ALA A 196 -22.89 -11.28 -14.39
CA ALA A 196 -23.26 -12.42 -13.55
C ALA A 196 -22.81 -12.15 -12.11
N GLY A 197 -23.78 -12.07 -11.20
CA GLY A 197 -23.53 -11.79 -9.79
C GLY A 197 -22.70 -12.88 -9.09
N PRO A 198 -22.23 -12.62 -7.86
CA PRO A 198 -21.37 -13.54 -7.13
C PRO A 198 -22.01 -14.91 -6.97
N THR A 199 -21.20 -15.95 -7.20
CA THR A 199 -21.62 -17.35 -7.07
C THR A 199 -22.05 -17.68 -5.64
N ALA A 200 -22.88 -18.70 -5.45
CA ALA A 200 -23.31 -19.14 -4.12
C ALA A 200 -22.13 -19.47 -3.17
N ALA A 201 -21.00 -19.93 -3.71
CA ALA A 201 -19.77 -20.13 -2.94
C ALA A 201 -19.12 -18.81 -2.47
N GLN A 202 -19.14 -17.77 -3.31
CA GLN A 202 -18.66 -16.43 -2.97
C GLN A 202 -19.58 -15.74 -1.94
N VAL A 203 -20.90 -15.85 -2.11
CA VAL A 203 -21.89 -15.35 -1.14
C VAL A 203 -21.69 -16.03 0.23
N ALA A 204 -21.49 -17.35 0.26
CA ALA A 204 -21.24 -18.09 1.50
C ALA A 204 -19.89 -17.73 2.15
N ALA A 205 -18.82 -17.57 1.36
CA ALA A 205 -17.51 -17.13 1.85
C ALA A 205 -17.58 -15.72 2.45
N ALA A 206 -18.24 -14.80 1.76
CA ALA A 206 -18.46 -13.42 2.23
C ALA A 206 -19.32 -13.36 3.50
N ALA A 207 -20.37 -14.18 3.61
CA ALA A 207 -21.17 -14.27 4.83
C ALA A 207 -20.37 -14.79 6.04
N GLY A 208 -19.48 -15.77 5.83
CA GLY A 208 -18.55 -16.23 6.85
C GLY A 208 -17.53 -15.15 7.26
N LEU A 209 -17.05 -14.37 6.30
CA LEU A 209 -16.13 -13.26 6.55
C LEU A 209 -16.80 -12.10 7.29
N TRP A 210 -18.04 -11.75 6.91
CA TRP A 210 -18.87 -10.78 7.63
C TRP A 210 -19.03 -11.20 9.10
N ALA A 211 -19.41 -12.45 9.36
CA ALA A 211 -19.63 -12.94 10.73
C ALA A 211 -18.36 -12.84 11.59
N ALA A 212 -17.20 -13.19 11.05
CA ALA A 212 -15.91 -13.05 11.75
C ALA A 212 -15.55 -11.57 12.03
N ALA A 213 -15.72 -10.69 11.04
CA ALA A 213 -15.45 -9.26 11.19
C ALA A 213 -16.43 -8.56 12.15
N ALA A 214 -17.71 -8.94 12.13
CA ALA A 214 -18.75 -8.42 13.02
C ALA A 214 -18.52 -8.88 14.47
N ALA A 215 -18.03 -10.11 14.68
CA ALA A 215 -17.60 -10.60 15.99
C ALA A 215 -16.38 -9.82 16.52
N VAL A 216 -15.36 -9.58 15.69
CA VAL A 216 -14.18 -8.74 16.02
C VAL A 216 -14.61 -7.33 16.42
N LEU A 217 -15.48 -6.67 15.64
CA LEU A 217 -16.03 -5.34 15.94
C LEU A 217 -16.84 -5.32 17.24
N SER A 218 -17.61 -6.37 17.52
CA SER A 218 -18.43 -6.46 18.74
C SER A 218 -17.58 -6.68 19.99
N ALA A 219 -16.48 -7.41 19.85
CA ALA A 219 -15.49 -7.66 20.91
C ALA A 219 -14.60 -6.44 21.19
N GLY A 220 -14.16 -5.74 20.14
CA GLY A 220 -13.18 -4.65 20.20
C GLY A 220 -11.74 -5.15 20.40
N VAL A 221 -10.75 -4.28 20.16
CA VAL A 221 -9.31 -4.59 20.22
C VAL A 221 -8.89 -5.40 21.47
N PRO A 222 -9.31 -5.07 22.71
CA PRO A 222 -8.92 -5.81 23.91
C PRO A 222 -9.39 -7.27 23.97
N ALA A 223 -10.41 -7.65 23.19
CA ALA A 223 -10.94 -9.00 23.12
C ALA A 223 -10.75 -9.66 21.74
N ALA A 224 -10.23 -8.94 20.74
CA ALA A 224 -9.85 -9.44 19.42
C ALA A 224 -8.49 -10.17 19.45
N GLY A 225 -8.35 -11.12 20.38
CA GLY A 225 -7.17 -11.95 20.58
C GLY A 225 -6.92 -12.96 19.45
N ALA A 226 -5.99 -13.88 19.68
CA ALA A 226 -5.53 -14.82 18.66
C ALA A 226 -6.61 -15.77 18.14
N VAL A 227 -7.67 -16.04 18.92
CA VAL A 227 -8.80 -16.88 18.47
C VAL A 227 -9.69 -16.15 17.45
N PRO A 228 -10.27 -14.95 17.73
CA PRO A 228 -10.92 -14.15 16.69
C PRO A 228 -10.05 -13.85 15.47
N GLN A 229 -8.74 -13.62 15.65
CA GLN A 229 -7.82 -13.44 14.52
C GLN A 229 -7.68 -14.71 13.67
N ALA A 230 -7.60 -15.89 14.27
CA ALA A 230 -7.56 -17.16 13.54
C ALA A 230 -8.88 -17.48 12.81
N GLU A 231 -10.02 -17.09 13.39
CA GLU A 231 -11.33 -17.20 12.75
C GLU A 231 -11.44 -16.26 11.53
N LEU A 232 -10.96 -15.02 11.64
CA LEU A 232 -10.87 -14.07 10.53
C LEU A 232 -9.87 -14.50 9.44
N LEU A 233 -8.68 -14.99 9.80
CA LEU A 233 -7.70 -15.52 8.85
C LEU A 233 -8.25 -16.74 8.08
N ARG A 234 -9.05 -17.59 8.73
CA ARG A 234 -9.74 -18.71 8.06
C ARG A 234 -10.75 -18.21 7.03
N ALA A 235 -11.61 -17.26 7.42
CA ALA A 235 -12.61 -16.70 6.51
C ALA A 235 -11.97 -15.95 5.33
N ALA A 236 -10.80 -15.31 5.55
CA ALA A 236 -9.98 -14.74 4.49
C ALA A 236 -9.49 -15.82 3.51
N HIS A 237 -8.98 -16.95 4.01
CA HIS A 237 -8.58 -18.09 3.16
C HIS A 237 -9.77 -18.71 2.42
N THR A 238 -10.94 -18.87 3.05
CA THR A 238 -12.17 -19.30 2.35
C THR A 238 -12.56 -18.32 1.24
N SER A 239 -12.40 -17.01 1.47
CA SER A 239 -12.64 -15.96 0.49
C SER A 239 -11.64 -16.04 -0.68
N ARG A 240 -10.35 -16.29 -0.40
CA ARG A 240 -9.30 -16.58 -1.40
C ARG A 240 -9.65 -17.77 -2.30
N LEU A 241 -10.11 -18.88 -1.71
CA LEU A 241 -10.54 -20.07 -2.45
C LEU A 241 -11.78 -19.80 -3.32
N ALA A 242 -12.62 -18.83 -2.94
CA ALA A 242 -13.75 -18.33 -3.75
C ALA A 242 -13.36 -17.21 -4.74
N GLY A 243 -12.06 -16.87 -4.86
CA GLY A 243 -11.54 -15.84 -5.76
C GLY A 243 -11.75 -14.38 -5.31
N LEU A 244 -12.20 -14.15 -4.07
CA LEU A 244 -12.52 -12.83 -3.51
C LEU A 244 -11.27 -12.12 -2.98
N ALA A 245 -10.40 -11.69 -3.89
CA ALA A 245 -9.11 -11.08 -3.61
C ALA A 245 -9.20 -9.79 -2.78
N ALA A 246 -10.18 -8.91 -3.06
CA ALA A 246 -10.37 -7.68 -2.28
C ALA A 246 -10.78 -7.98 -0.82
N ALA A 247 -11.67 -8.97 -0.64
CA ALA A 247 -12.14 -9.41 0.67
C ALA A 247 -11.01 -10.03 1.51
N GLU A 248 -10.16 -10.87 0.90
CA GLU A 248 -8.93 -11.37 1.54
C GLU A 248 -8.01 -10.20 1.95
N ALA A 249 -7.69 -9.30 1.01
CA ALA A 249 -6.76 -8.19 1.27
C ALA A 249 -7.25 -7.21 2.36
N ALA A 250 -8.56 -6.98 2.47
CA ALA A 250 -9.16 -6.22 3.57
C ALA A 250 -9.04 -6.98 4.91
N ALA A 251 -9.30 -8.28 4.93
CA ALA A 251 -9.19 -9.11 6.14
C ALA A 251 -7.76 -9.19 6.67
N LEU A 252 -6.77 -9.35 5.78
CA LEU A 252 -5.35 -9.36 6.17
C LEU A 252 -4.89 -7.99 6.69
N ARG A 253 -5.41 -6.87 6.16
CA ARG A 253 -5.16 -5.52 6.71
C ARG A 253 -5.72 -5.39 8.13
N VAL A 254 -6.94 -5.86 8.39
CA VAL A 254 -7.52 -5.85 9.75
C VAL A 254 -6.69 -6.68 10.73
N VAL A 255 -6.26 -7.90 10.37
CA VAL A 255 -5.42 -8.73 11.25
C VAL A 255 -4.06 -8.09 11.51
N ARG A 256 -3.43 -7.49 10.48
CA ARG A 256 -2.18 -6.73 10.64
C ARG A 256 -2.36 -5.53 11.59
N GLY A 257 -3.46 -4.79 11.45
CA GLY A 257 -3.81 -3.66 12.34
C GLY A 257 -4.08 -4.06 13.79
N LEU A 258 -4.83 -5.16 14.02
CA LEU A 258 -5.07 -5.72 15.36
C LEU A 258 -3.77 -6.13 16.07
N ARG A 259 -2.85 -6.75 15.34
CA ARG A 259 -1.52 -7.14 15.87
C ARG A 259 -0.67 -5.92 16.20
N ALA A 260 -0.65 -4.91 15.33
CA ALA A 260 0.08 -3.66 15.57
C ALA A 260 -0.45 -2.89 16.80
N ALA A 261 -1.78 -2.84 16.98
CA ALA A 261 -2.42 -2.25 18.16
C ALA A 261 -1.98 -2.95 19.45
N ARG A 262 -1.97 -4.28 19.47
CA ARG A 262 -1.57 -5.08 20.64
C ARG A 262 -0.07 -4.98 20.93
N ALA A 263 0.77 -4.98 19.88
CA ALA A 263 2.21 -4.85 20.00
C ALA A 263 2.67 -3.43 20.41
N ARG A 264 1.76 -2.44 20.43
CA ARG A 264 2.03 -1.03 20.73
C ARG A 264 3.16 -0.45 19.88
N HIS A 265 3.16 -0.76 18.59
CA HIS A 265 4.11 -0.18 17.63
C HIS A 265 3.87 1.32 17.48
N ASP A 266 4.94 2.12 17.48
CA ASP A 266 4.88 3.59 17.46
C ASP A 266 4.22 4.19 16.21
N GLY A 267 4.07 3.39 15.15
CA GLY A 267 3.35 3.74 13.92
C GLY A 267 1.88 3.29 13.87
N HIS A 268 1.32 2.69 14.92
CA HIS A 268 -0.08 2.25 14.90
C HIS A 268 -1.06 3.42 15.08
N ARG A 269 -1.96 3.61 14.11
CA ARG A 269 -3.09 4.55 14.19
C ARG A 269 -4.41 3.77 14.28
N LEU A 270 -5.29 4.17 15.19
CA LEU A 270 -6.62 3.56 15.33
C LEU A 270 -7.50 3.84 14.10
N ALA A 271 -7.37 5.00 13.48
CA ALA A 271 -8.10 5.39 12.26
C ALA A 271 -7.87 4.40 11.11
N ASP A 272 -6.63 3.95 10.91
CA ASP A 272 -6.27 3.00 9.84
C ASP A 272 -6.98 1.64 10.05
N LEU A 273 -7.07 1.18 11.30
CA LEU A 273 -7.79 -0.04 11.67
C LEU A 273 -9.32 0.13 11.58
N VAL A 274 -9.84 1.29 11.97
CA VAL A 274 -11.25 1.68 11.75
C VAL A 274 -11.60 1.61 10.27
N SER A 275 -10.75 2.16 9.39
CA SER A 275 -11.01 2.16 7.95
C SER A 275 -10.91 0.76 7.34
N ALA A 276 -9.86 0.00 7.67
CA ALA A 276 -9.71 -1.38 7.19
C ALA A 276 -10.89 -2.28 7.61
N LEU A 277 -11.44 -2.08 8.82
CA LEU A 277 -12.62 -2.82 9.30
C LEU A 277 -13.93 -2.35 8.64
N ARG A 278 -14.03 -1.06 8.31
CA ARG A 278 -15.15 -0.49 7.52
C ARG A 278 -15.17 -1.08 6.11
N GLU A 279 -14.03 -1.04 5.42
CA GLU A 279 -13.85 -1.59 4.07
C GLU A 279 -14.14 -3.10 4.04
N LEU A 280 -13.59 -3.86 5.00
CA LEU A 280 -13.84 -5.30 5.14
C LEU A 280 -15.34 -5.62 5.29
N LEU A 281 -16.05 -4.93 6.19
CA LEU A 281 -17.47 -5.17 6.43
C LEU A 281 -18.34 -4.69 5.26
N LEU A 282 -17.98 -3.59 4.57
CA LEU A 282 -18.67 -3.15 3.35
C LEU A 282 -18.56 -4.19 2.23
N ILE A 283 -17.35 -4.68 1.95
CA ILE A 283 -17.10 -5.70 0.91
C ILE A 283 -17.82 -7.00 1.25
N ALA A 284 -17.63 -7.52 2.47
CA ALA A 284 -18.26 -8.76 2.91
C ALA A 284 -19.79 -8.65 2.95
N GLY A 285 -20.34 -7.51 3.40
CA GLY A 285 -21.78 -7.27 3.49
C GLY A 285 -22.46 -7.17 2.12
N ARG A 286 -21.85 -6.48 1.15
CA ARG A 286 -22.39 -6.40 -0.23
C ARG A 286 -22.33 -7.75 -0.94
N LEU A 287 -21.20 -8.46 -0.85
CA LEU A 287 -21.05 -9.80 -1.43
C LEU A 287 -22.00 -10.83 -0.78
N ALA A 288 -22.21 -10.78 0.54
CA ALA A 288 -23.20 -11.61 1.23
C ALA A 288 -24.65 -11.25 0.85
N GLY A 289 -24.90 -10.01 0.43
CA GLY A 289 -26.15 -9.55 -0.17
C GLY A 289 -26.32 -9.90 -1.66
N ALA A 290 -25.38 -10.66 -2.24
CA ALA A 290 -25.32 -11.02 -3.65
C ALA A 290 -25.23 -9.82 -4.64
N ASP A 291 -24.61 -8.72 -4.21
CA ASP A 291 -24.36 -7.54 -5.04
C ASP A 291 -23.45 -7.89 -6.26
N PRO A 292 -23.86 -7.58 -7.50
CA PRO A 292 -23.14 -7.97 -8.71
C PRO A 292 -21.96 -7.05 -9.09
N ASP A 293 -21.65 -6.03 -8.30
CA ASP A 293 -20.54 -5.10 -8.56
C ASP A 293 -19.17 -5.83 -8.64
N PRO A 294 -18.53 -5.88 -9.83
CA PRO A 294 -17.31 -6.65 -10.03
C PRO A 294 -16.09 -6.06 -9.29
N ALA A 295 -16.15 -4.81 -8.82
CA ALA A 295 -15.09 -4.23 -7.99
C ALA A 295 -14.96 -4.96 -6.64
N LEU A 296 -16.05 -5.54 -6.12
CA LEU A 296 -16.07 -6.27 -4.85
C LEU A 296 -15.22 -7.55 -4.85
N VAL A 297 -14.97 -8.13 -6.03
CA VAL A 297 -14.10 -9.32 -6.17
C VAL A 297 -12.62 -8.93 -6.10
N GLY A 298 -12.25 -7.80 -6.70
CA GLY A 298 -10.87 -7.36 -6.85
C GLY A 298 -10.07 -8.15 -7.91
N THR A 299 -8.82 -7.77 -8.14
CA THR A 299 -7.94 -8.42 -9.13
C THR A 299 -6.61 -8.85 -8.50
N VAL A 300 -6.34 -10.16 -8.42
CA VAL A 300 -5.16 -10.75 -7.74
C VAL A 300 -3.83 -10.22 -8.26
N ARG A 301 -3.68 -10.14 -9.58
CA ARG A 301 -2.56 -9.51 -10.32
C ARG A 301 -3.08 -9.11 -11.70
N ARG A 302 -2.62 -7.98 -12.24
CA ARG A 302 -2.87 -7.58 -13.64
C ARG A 302 -1.53 -7.60 -14.39
N ASN A 303 -1.46 -8.33 -15.49
CA ASN A 303 -0.19 -8.54 -16.22
C ASN A 303 0.26 -7.27 -16.96
N TYR A 304 1.57 -7.14 -17.19
CA TYR A 304 2.14 -6.13 -18.10
C TYR A 304 1.56 -6.32 -19.51
N GLN A 305 1.09 -5.24 -20.12
CA GLN A 305 0.58 -5.21 -21.48
C GLN A 305 1.66 -4.67 -22.46
N PRO A 306 1.64 -5.05 -23.75
CA PRO A 306 2.49 -4.43 -24.76
C PRO A 306 2.07 -2.97 -25.00
N GLY A 307 2.93 -2.02 -24.63
CA GLY A 307 2.76 -0.59 -24.86
C GLY A 307 3.21 -0.11 -26.27
N GLY A 308 3.77 -1.01 -27.08
CA GLY A 308 4.15 -0.72 -28.47
C GLY A 308 5.41 0.15 -28.58
N SER A 309 5.31 1.24 -29.35
CA SER A 309 6.33 2.29 -29.42
C SER A 309 5.81 3.53 -28.69
N LEU A 310 6.52 3.98 -27.66
CA LEU A 310 6.09 5.05 -26.76
C LEU A 310 7.17 6.12 -26.69
N LYS A 311 6.80 7.40 -26.80
CA LYS A 311 7.69 8.53 -26.60
C LYS A 311 7.27 9.27 -25.34
N VAL A 312 8.18 9.37 -24.38
CA VAL A 312 7.92 9.92 -23.03
C VAL A 312 8.94 10.99 -22.66
N TYR A 313 8.54 11.88 -21.77
CA TYR A 313 9.30 13.02 -21.28
C TYR A 313 9.31 13.05 -19.76
N GLY A 314 10.46 13.27 -19.14
CA GLY A 314 10.59 13.45 -17.70
C GLY A 314 9.80 14.64 -17.17
N VAL A 315 9.17 14.45 -16.00
CA VAL A 315 8.48 15.53 -15.29
C VAL A 315 9.18 15.84 -13.96
N PHE A 316 9.51 14.80 -13.17
CA PHE A 316 10.27 14.89 -11.92
C PHE A 316 10.71 13.48 -11.44
N ARG A 317 11.50 13.43 -10.36
CA ARG A 317 11.81 12.22 -9.58
C ARG A 317 11.55 12.41 -8.09
N GLU A 318 10.98 11.40 -7.44
CA GLU A 318 10.72 11.38 -5.99
C GLU A 318 11.46 10.22 -5.28
N PRO A 319 11.97 10.44 -4.06
CA PRO A 319 12.60 9.41 -3.25
C PRO A 319 11.57 8.47 -2.62
N VAL A 320 11.88 7.17 -2.59
CA VAL A 320 11.08 6.14 -1.92
C VAL A 320 11.80 5.64 -0.68
N ILE A 321 11.16 5.73 0.47
CA ILE A 321 11.57 5.11 1.74
C ILE A 321 10.37 4.33 2.28
N SER A 322 10.54 3.03 2.58
CA SER A 322 9.48 2.23 3.20
C SER A 322 9.79 1.90 4.66
N ALA A 323 8.73 1.69 5.46
CA ALA A 323 8.85 1.12 6.80
C ALA A 323 9.41 -0.32 6.80
N THR A 324 9.41 -1.01 5.64
CA THR A 324 10.03 -2.33 5.45
C THR A 324 11.52 -2.26 5.10
N GLY A 325 12.17 -1.09 5.22
CA GLY A 325 13.61 -0.92 5.01
C GLY A 325 14.04 -0.82 3.53
N TYR A 326 13.11 -0.66 2.60
CA TYR A 326 13.43 -0.42 1.20
C TYR A 326 13.70 1.07 0.96
N GLY A 327 14.62 1.32 0.03
CA GLY A 327 15.06 2.64 -0.39
C GLY A 327 15.22 2.70 -1.91
N GLY A 328 14.89 3.85 -2.50
CA GLY A 328 15.01 4.01 -3.93
C GLY A 328 14.54 5.35 -4.48
N VAL A 329 14.33 5.37 -5.79
CA VAL A 329 13.81 6.52 -6.55
C VAL A 329 12.70 6.04 -7.49
N VAL A 330 11.73 6.92 -7.75
CA VAL A 330 10.80 6.81 -8.88
C VAL A 330 10.95 8.07 -9.72
N THR A 331 11.27 7.93 -11.00
CA THR A 331 11.15 9.01 -11.99
C THR A 331 9.80 8.88 -12.69
N HIS A 332 9.05 9.96 -12.75
CA HIS A 332 7.77 10.05 -13.45
C HIS A 332 7.97 10.70 -14.80
N VAL A 333 7.31 10.12 -15.81
CA VAL A 333 7.39 10.53 -17.21
C VAL A 333 5.99 10.61 -17.81
N VAL A 334 5.76 11.53 -18.74
CA VAL A 334 4.47 11.69 -19.44
C VAL A 334 4.67 11.50 -20.94
N ALA A 335 3.75 10.79 -21.60
CA ALA A 335 3.77 10.58 -23.04
C ALA A 335 3.16 11.75 -23.83
N GLU A 336 3.32 11.73 -25.16
CA GLU A 336 2.72 12.72 -26.06
C GLU A 336 1.18 12.77 -26.01
N ASP A 337 0.53 11.71 -25.52
CA ASP A 337 -0.91 11.63 -25.28
C ASP A 337 -1.34 12.07 -23.86
N GLY A 338 -0.41 12.59 -23.05
CA GLY A 338 -0.67 13.08 -21.70
C GLY A 338 -0.73 12.00 -20.61
N ARG A 339 -0.64 10.71 -20.94
CA ARG A 339 -0.64 9.63 -19.92
C ARG A 339 0.66 9.63 -19.11
N TRP A 340 0.52 9.46 -17.81
CA TRP A 340 1.62 9.26 -16.87
C TRP A 340 2.14 7.81 -16.88
N PHE A 341 3.45 7.68 -16.76
CA PHE A 341 4.16 6.43 -16.56
C PHE A 341 5.28 6.62 -15.53
N SER A 342 5.78 5.54 -14.95
CA SER A 342 6.84 5.62 -13.94
C SER A 342 7.97 4.60 -14.13
N VAL A 343 9.15 4.96 -13.63
CA VAL A 343 10.39 4.18 -13.74
C VAL A 343 11.07 4.16 -12.38
N ALA A 344 11.34 2.97 -11.83
CA ALA A 344 11.68 2.82 -10.41
C ALA A 344 12.91 1.94 -10.18
N ASP A 345 13.87 2.42 -9.38
CA ASP A 345 14.90 1.60 -8.74
C ASP A 345 14.72 1.62 -7.22
N VAL A 346 14.02 0.62 -6.69
CA VAL A 346 13.73 0.45 -5.25
C VAL A 346 14.20 -0.94 -4.81
N LYS A 347 15.10 -0.99 -3.83
CA LYS A 347 15.70 -2.22 -3.27
C LYS A 347 15.91 -2.04 -1.75
N PRO A 348 16.27 -3.08 -0.95
CA PRO A 348 16.64 -2.87 0.45
C PRO A 348 17.76 -1.83 0.62
N GLY A 349 17.73 -1.05 1.71
CA GLY A 349 18.76 -0.05 2.02
C GLY A 349 18.26 1.31 2.54
N GLY A 350 16.96 1.46 2.80
CA GLY A 350 16.37 2.61 3.49
C GLY A 350 16.71 4.00 2.92
N SER A 351 16.76 5.01 3.78
CA SER A 351 16.96 6.41 3.41
C SER A 351 18.29 6.69 2.71
N ALA A 352 19.37 6.01 3.13
CA ALA A 352 20.68 6.09 2.50
C ALA A 352 20.64 5.66 1.04
N ARG A 353 19.94 4.55 0.74
CA ARG A 353 19.71 4.12 -0.65
C ARG A 353 18.77 5.09 -1.39
N ALA A 354 17.70 5.58 -0.76
CA ALA A 354 16.78 6.52 -1.41
C ALA A 354 17.47 7.80 -1.89
N ARG A 355 18.45 8.28 -1.11
CA ARG A 355 19.32 9.42 -1.45
C ARG A 355 20.26 9.11 -2.62
N GLY A 356 20.94 7.95 -2.57
CA GLY A 356 21.91 7.55 -3.60
C GLY A 356 21.29 7.08 -4.92
N ALA A 357 20.06 6.56 -4.91
CA ALA A 357 19.36 6.07 -6.10
C ALA A 357 19.05 7.20 -7.11
N ALA A 358 19.04 8.45 -6.68
CA ALA A 358 18.76 9.63 -7.51
C ALA A 358 19.65 9.75 -8.77
N THR A 359 20.85 9.19 -8.72
CA THR A 359 21.85 9.16 -9.81
C THR A 359 22.14 7.73 -10.29
N ALA A 360 21.34 6.74 -9.90
CA ALA A 360 21.48 5.37 -10.39
C ALA A 360 21.10 5.27 -11.89
N PRO A 361 21.72 4.35 -12.67
CA PRO A 361 21.33 4.08 -14.05
C PRO A 361 19.87 3.61 -14.17
N VAL A 362 19.17 4.09 -15.19
CA VAL A 362 17.80 3.71 -15.49
C VAL A 362 17.77 2.32 -16.14
N ALA A 363 17.10 1.37 -15.51
CA ALA A 363 16.96 0.01 -16.02
C ALA A 363 15.87 -0.12 -17.11
N ILE A 364 15.96 0.64 -18.21
CA ILE A 364 15.08 0.49 -19.40
C ILE A 364 15.93 0.38 -20.67
N GLY A 365 16.05 -0.84 -21.18
CA GLY A 365 16.86 -1.14 -22.36
C GLY A 365 18.33 -0.69 -22.20
N PRO A 366 19.03 -0.37 -23.31
CA PRO A 366 20.41 0.12 -23.28
C PRO A 366 20.53 1.65 -23.10
N ALA A 367 19.50 2.33 -22.57
CA ALA A 367 19.53 3.80 -22.44
C ALA A 367 20.52 4.25 -21.37
N MET A 368 21.61 4.92 -21.78
CA MET A 368 22.63 5.45 -20.87
C MET A 368 22.19 6.76 -20.18
N LEU A 369 21.06 6.71 -19.45
CA LEU A 369 20.61 7.77 -18.56
C LEU A 369 20.59 7.29 -17.10
N ASN A 370 20.81 8.21 -16.17
CA ASN A 370 20.47 8.03 -14.77
C ASN A 370 19.14 8.73 -14.42
N HIS A 371 18.59 8.46 -13.23
CA HIS A 371 17.29 9.00 -12.81
C HIS A 371 17.22 10.55 -12.79
N SER A 372 18.32 11.25 -12.48
CA SER A 372 18.46 12.72 -12.61
C SER A 372 18.43 13.24 -14.05
N GLN A 373 18.93 12.47 -15.01
CA GLN A 373 18.87 12.85 -16.42
C GLN A 373 17.48 12.55 -16.97
N LEU A 374 16.87 11.41 -16.59
CA LEU A 374 15.53 11.05 -17.04
C LEU A 374 14.44 11.97 -16.52
N SER A 375 14.56 12.60 -15.33
CA SER A 375 13.56 13.57 -14.87
C SER A 375 13.49 14.83 -15.73
N ARG A 376 14.52 15.10 -16.55
CA ARG A 376 14.64 16.31 -17.39
C ARG A 376 14.68 16.02 -18.90
N ALA A 377 15.11 14.84 -19.32
CA ALA A 377 15.21 14.41 -20.72
C ALA A 377 13.95 13.63 -21.18
N GLY A 378 13.94 13.17 -22.43
CA GLY A 378 12.94 12.21 -22.92
C GLY A 378 13.53 10.85 -23.27
N LEU A 379 12.66 9.86 -23.45
CA LEU A 379 12.97 8.54 -24.00
C LEU A 379 12.02 8.21 -25.15
N LEU A 380 12.57 7.73 -26.26
CA LEU A 380 11.84 6.98 -27.28
C LEU A 380 12.02 5.48 -27.01
N ILE A 381 10.95 4.78 -26.68
CA ILE A 381 10.96 3.39 -26.21
C ILE A 381 10.22 2.51 -27.24
N ALA A 382 10.94 1.60 -27.89
CA ALA A 382 10.40 0.60 -28.79
C ALA A 382 10.24 -0.75 -28.09
N GLY A 383 9.07 -1.38 -28.24
CA GLY A 383 8.74 -2.66 -27.61
C GLY A 383 8.40 -2.53 -26.12
N ALA A 384 7.92 -1.35 -25.70
CA ALA A 384 7.63 -1.05 -24.30
C ALA A 384 6.65 -2.07 -23.68
N THR A 385 6.90 -2.47 -22.43
CA THR A 385 5.90 -3.16 -21.61
C THR A 385 5.43 -2.23 -20.51
N VAL A 386 4.13 -2.17 -20.28
CA VAL A 386 3.46 -1.25 -19.35
C VAL A 386 2.66 -2.06 -18.34
N SER A 387 2.90 -1.87 -17.05
CA SER A 387 2.01 -2.44 -16.02
C SER A 387 0.73 -1.60 -15.89
N PRO A 388 -0.38 -2.17 -15.40
CA PRO A 388 -1.62 -1.39 -15.25
C PRO A 388 -1.57 -0.25 -14.21
N ASP A 389 -0.56 -0.21 -13.34
CA ASP A 389 -0.16 0.94 -12.50
C ASP A 389 0.84 1.90 -13.19
N GLY A 390 0.93 1.84 -14.54
CA GLY A 390 1.70 2.77 -15.37
C GLY A 390 3.22 2.56 -15.38
N ARG A 391 3.76 1.50 -14.76
CA ARG A 391 5.22 1.30 -14.68
C ARG A 391 5.78 0.77 -15.99
N LEU A 392 6.90 1.33 -16.43
CA LEU A 392 7.61 0.89 -17.62
C LEU A 392 8.54 -0.29 -17.28
N GLY A 393 8.40 -1.40 -18.01
CA GLY A 393 9.12 -2.64 -17.77
C GLY A 393 10.45 -2.75 -18.52
N ALA A 394 11.40 -3.48 -17.94
CA ALA A 394 12.74 -3.74 -18.46
C ALA A 394 12.84 -5.02 -19.33
N GLY A 395 11.81 -5.31 -20.13
CA GLY A 395 11.70 -6.58 -20.86
C GLY A 395 12.81 -6.80 -21.90
N LYS A 396 13.17 -8.06 -22.19
CA LYS A 396 14.25 -8.44 -23.14
C LYS A 396 14.10 -7.89 -24.58
N GLY A 397 12.90 -7.44 -24.98
CA GLY A 397 12.64 -6.79 -26.27
C GLY A 397 12.61 -5.24 -26.22
N VAL A 398 12.73 -4.64 -25.04
CA VAL A 398 12.62 -3.18 -24.85
C VAL A 398 13.92 -2.51 -25.26
N ARG A 399 13.84 -1.57 -26.21
CA ARG A 399 14.95 -0.67 -26.57
C ARG A 399 14.53 0.76 -26.31
N ALA A 400 15.34 1.53 -25.61
CA ALA A 400 15.09 2.93 -25.32
C ALA A 400 16.26 3.80 -25.79
N THR A 401 15.94 4.93 -26.41
CA THR A 401 16.89 5.91 -26.94
C THR A 401 16.61 7.27 -26.29
N PRO A 402 17.61 7.94 -25.68
CA PRO A 402 17.46 9.29 -25.19
C PRO A 402 17.06 10.29 -26.28
N VAL A 403 16.14 11.18 -25.96
CA VAL A 403 15.76 12.34 -26.77
C VAL A 403 15.76 13.61 -25.91
N ALA A 404 15.68 14.78 -26.54
CA ALA A 404 15.57 16.05 -25.83
C ALA A 404 14.34 16.04 -24.89
N GLY A 405 14.48 16.70 -23.74
CA GLY A 405 13.36 16.96 -22.83
C GLY A 405 12.31 17.90 -23.41
N MET A 406 11.27 18.16 -22.62
CA MET A 406 10.23 19.14 -22.96
C MET A 406 10.05 20.09 -21.77
N PRO A 407 10.13 21.42 -21.96
CA PRO A 407 9.94 22.36 -20.87
C PRO A 407 8.47 22.39 -20.42
N TRP A 408 8.22 22.78 -19.16
CA TRP A 408 6.88 22.92 -18.58
C TRP A 408 5.99 24.01 -19.21
N THR A 409 6.46 24.63 -20.30
CA THR A 409 5.78 25.63 -21.13
C THR A 409 5.27 25.08 -22.46
N GLU A 410 5.57 23.81 -22.82
CA GLU A 410 5.28 23.25 -24.14
C GLU A 410 4.50 21.93 -24.09
N GLY A 411 3.76 21.63 -25.16
CA GLY A 411 3.17 20.32 -25.44
C GLY A 411 2.31 19.74 -24.29
N PRO A 412 2.35 18.40 -24.05
CA PRO A 412 1.66 17.79 -22.91
C PRO A 412 2.10 18.33 -21.54
N MET A 413 3.30 18.91 -21.40
CA MET A 413 3.73 19.49 -20.12
C MET A 413 2.95 20.77 -19.80
N ALA A 414 2.75 21.65 -20.78
CA ALA A 414 1.92 22.84 -20.62
C ALA A 414 0.47 22.49 -20.19
N ALA A 415 -0.07 21.40 -20.74
CA ALA A 415 -1.43 20.93 -20.43
C ALA A 415 -1.62 20.54 -18.95
N LEU A 416 -0.54 20.14 -18.24
CA LEU A 416 -0.59 19.85 -16.80
C LEU A 416 -0.91 21.10 -15.96
N PHE A 417 -0.55 22.29 -16.44
CA PHE A 417 -0.71 23.57 -15.72
C PHE A 417 -1.85 24.44 -16.28
N ALA A 418 -2.36 24.11 -17.47
CA ALA A 418 -3.46 24.83 -18.10
C ALA A 418 -4.84 24.58 -17.44
N ARG A 419 -4.96 23.54 -16.59
CA ARG A 419 -6.21 23.20 -15.90
C ARG A 419 -6.26 23.85 -14.50
N PRO A 420 -7.39 24.43 -14.07
CA PRO A 420 -7.54 24.95 -12.71
C PRO A 420 -7.33 23.85 -11.65
N LEU A 421 -6.58 24.16 -10.59
CA LEU A 421 -6.27 23.19 -9.52
C LEU A 421 -7.53 22.63 -8.85
N ALA A 422 -8.59 23.43 -8.71
CA ALA A 422 -9.89 23.02 -8.18
C ALA A 422 -10.51 21.85 -8.97
N GLU A 423 -10.44 21.90 -10.31
CA GLU A 423 -10.93 20.82 -11.17
C GLU A 423 -10.00 19.62 -11.19
N ALA A 424 -8.68 19.87 -11.20
CA ALA A 424 -7.68 18.82 -11.20
C ALA A 424 -7.80 17.98 -9.93
N ALA A 425 -7.88 18.63 -8.76
CA ALA A 425 -8.15 17.97 -7.49
C ALA A 425 -9.52 17.29 -7.47
N GLY A 426 -10.59 17.94 -7.94
CA GLY A 426 -11.91 17.31 -8.05
C GLY A 426 -11.89 15.99 -8.84
N ALA A 427 -11.15 15.94 -9.96
CA ALA A 427 -10.98 14.74 -10.76
C ALA A 427 -10.07 13.66 -10.12
N ARG A 428 -9.20 14.02 -9.16
CA ARG A 428 -8.48 13.05 -8.31
C ARG A 428 -9.33 12.54 -7.15
N LEU A 429 -10.25 13.37 -6.64
CA LEU A 429 -11.09 13.11 -5.47
C LEU A 429 -12.45 12.48 -5.80
N SER A 430 -12.86 12.47 -7.08
CA SER A 430 -14.08 11.81 -7.57
C SER A 430 -14.07 10.28 -7.46
N GLY A 431 -12.99 9.68 -6.93
CA GLY A 431 -12.87 8.26 -6.66
C GLY A 431 -13.95 7.76 -5.69
N HIS A 432 -14.57 6.63 -6.02
CA HIS A 432 -15.70 6.06 -5.30
C HIS A 432 -15.36 5.74 -3.83
N ALA A 433 -16.22 6.17 -2.89
CA ALA A 433 -16.04 6.03 -1.44
C ALA A 433 -15.93 4.58 -0.92
N TRP A 434 -16.23 3.60 -1.76
CA TRP A 434 -16.22 2.16 -1.45
C TRP A 434 -14.83 1.53 -1.43
N SER A 435 -13.84 2.13 -2.12
CA SER A 435 -12.47 1.63 -2.19
C SER A 435 -11.48 2.76 -1.95
N GLU A 436 -10.89 2.78 -0.74
CA GLU A 436 -9.77 3.68 -0.44
C GLU A 436 -8.52 3.29 -1.24
N SER A 437 -8.38 2.02 -1.62
CA SER A 437 -7.29 1.55 -2.48
C SER A 437 -7.35 2.22 -3.86
N ASP A 438 -8.50 2.18 -4.55
CA ASP A 438 -8.67 2.82 -5.87
C ASP A 438 -8.68 4.35 -5.76
N THR A 439 -9.25 4.91 -4.69
CA THR A 439 -9.19 6.36 -4.42
C THR A 439 -7.74 6.83 -4.25
N ALA A 440 -6.93 6.10 -3.48
CA ALA A 440 -5.53 6.42 -3.27
C ALA A 440 -4.67 6.17 -4.51
N GLU A 441 -5.00 5.19 -5.35
CA GLU A 441 -4.32 4.98 -6.64
C GLU A 441 -4.60 6.14 -7.61
N GLN A 442 -5.85 6.60 -7.69
CA GLN A 442 -6.22 7.77 -8.50
C GLN A 442 -5.61 9.07 -7.94
N ALA A 443 -5.63 9.28 -6.62
CA ALA A 443 -5.04 10.46 -5.98
C ALA A 443 -3.49 10.51 -6.03
N ARG A 444 -2.82 9.37 -6.29
CA ARG A 444 -1.35 9.32 -6.46
C ARG A 444 -0.85 9.94 -7.75
N GLU A 445 -1.68 10.00 -8.79
CA GLU A 445 -1.30 10.58 -10.08
C GLU A 445 -1.17 12.12 -9.94
N PRO A 446 -0.01 12.74 -10.25
CA PRO A 446 0.22 14.14 -9.94
C PRO A 446 -0.71 15.13 -10.67
N VAL A 447 -0.76 16.35 -10.16
CA VAL A 447 -1.43 17.51 -10.77
C VAL A 447 -0.42 18.66 -10.92
N GLY A 448 -0.55 19.44 -11.99
CA GLY A 448 0.15 20.71 -12.16
C GLY A 448 -0.72 21.88 -11.71
N CYS A 449 -0.11 22.93 -11.18
CA CYS A 449 -0.75 24.20 -10.88
C CYS A 449 0.29 25.34 -10.78
N ASP A 450 -0.16 26.58 -10.89
CA ASP A 450 0.61 27.76 -10.48
C ASP A 450 0.02 28.32 -9.18
N LEU A 451 0.88 28.69 -8.23
CA LEU A 451 0.51 29.17 -6.90
C LEU A 451 1.25 30.46 -6.54
N VAL A 452 0.63 31.31 -5.71
CA VAL A 452 1.32 32.37 -4.95
C VAL A 452 1.56 31.91 -3.51
N ILE A 453 2.79 31.99 -3.01
CA ILE A 453 3.12 31.69 -1.61
C ILE A 453 2.58 32.79 -0.70
N VAL A 454 1.81 32.42 0.33
CA VAL A 454 1.31 33.36 1.35
C VAL A 454 2.27 33.40 2.55
N GLY A 455 2.71 32.24 3.07
CA GLY A 455 3.65 32.19 4.19
C GLY A 455 3.70 30.83 4.89
N ALA A 456 4.50 30.71 5.96
CA ALA A 456 4.53 29.52 6.81
C ALA A 456 3.36 29.51 7.80
N ALA A 457 2.71 28.36 7.98
CA ALA A 457 1.70 28.13 9.02
C ALA A 457 2.01 26.79 9.71
N GLY A 458 2.40 26.85 11.00
CA GLY A 458 2.73 25.67 11.79
C GLY A 458 3.83 24.79 11.17
N ASP A 459 3.43 23.62 10.67
CA ASP A 459 4.27 22.60 10.04
C ASP A 459 4.30 22.66 8.50
N HIS A 460 3.51 23.55 7.89
CA HIS A 460 3.25 23.61 6.45
C HIS A 460 3.35 25.04 5.90
N VAL A 461 3.10 25.20 4.60
CA VAL A 461 3.16 26.50 3.90
C VAL A 461 1.81 26.79 3.27
N LEU A 462 1.23 27.95 3.53
CA LEU A 462 0.01 28.42 2.87
C LEU A 462 0.37 29.05 1.53
N ALA A 463 -0.42 28.72 0.50
CA ALA A 463 -0.34 29.28 -0.84
C ALA A 463 -1.74 29.44 -1.43
N ARG A 464 -1.97 30.39 -2.33
CA ARG A 464 -3.24 30.49 -3.07
C ARG A 464 -3.06 30.03 -4.51
N ALA A 465 -4.01 29.26 -5.02
CA ALA A 465 -4.00 28.84 -6.42
C ALA A 465 -4.26 30.03 -7.35
N LEU A 466 -3.56 30.09 -8.47
CA LEU A 466 -3.81 31.07 -9.54
C LEU A 466 -4.82 30.48 -10.54
N LEU A 467 -5.66 31.33 -11.13
CA LEU A 467 -6.52 30.94 -12.25
C LEU A 467 -5.71 30.96 -13.57
N PRO A 468 -5.76 29.91 -14.41
CA PRO A 468 -5.01 29.88 -15.67
C PRO A 468 -5.39 31.05 -16.60
N GLY A 469 -4.41 31.86 -16.97
CA GLY A 469 -4.55 32.96 -17.94
C GLY A 469 -4.69 34.37 -17.36
N GLU A 470 -4.95 34.52 -16.05
CA GLU A 470 -5.07 35.84 -15.39
C GLU A 470 -3.71 36.31 -14.83
N SER A 471 -2.74 36.57 -15.72
CA SER A 471 -1.40 37.01 -15.32
C SER A 471 -1.34 38.45 -14.76
N ASP A 472 -2.23 39.33 -15.23
CA ASP A 472 -2.10 40.79 -15.08
C ASP A 472 -3.25 41.45 -14.27
N SER A 473 -4.20 40.67 -13.72
CA SER A 473 -5.41 41.19 -13.08
C SER A 473 -5.54 40.81 -11.60
N VAL A 474 -5.60 41.83 -10.73
CA VAL A 474 -5.96 41.67 -9.31
C VAL A 474 -7.45 41.35 -9.20
N GLY A 475 -7.82 40.07 -9.38
CA GLY A 475 -9.24 39.69 -9.46
C GLY A 475 -9.61 38.20 -9.44
N GLY A 476 -8.66 37.25 -9.43
CA GLY A 476 -8.97 35.82 -9.57
C GLY A 476 -8.02 34.86 -8.85
N PHE A 477 -8.19 34.72 -7.54
CA PHE A 477 -7.50 33.67 -6.77
C PHE A 477 -8.40 32.45 -6.55
N GLY A 478 -7.89 31.26 -6.87
CA GLY A 478 -8.46 29.98 -6.50
C GLY A 478 -8.32 29.67 -5.00
N PRO A 479 -8.59 28.43 -4.56
CA PRO A 479 -8.58 28.03 -3.15
C PRO A 479 -7.25 28.31 -2.43
N LEU A 480 -7.33 28.44 -1.10
CA LEU A 480 -6.18 28.44 -0.20
C LEU A 480 -5.69 27.00 0.00
N ILE A 481 -4.43 26.74 -0.35
CA ILE A 481 -3.79 25.43 -0.38
C ILE A 481 -2.77 25.31 0.75
N ARG A 482 -2.78 24.14 1.42
CA ARG A 482 -1.77 23.73 2.41
C ARG A 482 -0.69 22.89 1.74
N LEU A 483 0.53 23.42 1.62
CA LEU A 483 1.69 22.73 1.07
C LEU A 483 2.47 22.00 2.17
N VAL A 484 2.48 20.68 2.12
CA VAL A 484 3.01 19.78 3.15
C VAL A 484 4.15 18.93 2.57
N PRO A 485 5.29 18.74 3.25
CA PRO A 485 6.44 18.05 2.65
C PRO A 485 6.12 16.58 2.34
N ALA A 486 6.32 16.16 1.09
CA ALA A 486 6.08 14.78 0.66
C ALA A 486 6.93 13.72 1.40
N SER A 487 7.99 14.14 2.09
CA SER A 487 8.58 13.37 3.18
C SER A 487 9.15 14.27 4.26
N HIS A 488 8.89 13.93 5.53
CA HIS A 488 9.49 14.58 6.70
C HIS A 488 10.88 14.01 7.06
N HIS A 489 11.43 13.07 6.28
CA HIS A 489 12.70 12.42 6.60
C HIS A 489 13.87 13.44 6.54
N PRO A 490 14.68 13.61 7.61
CA PRO A 490 15.61 14.73 7.73
C PRO A 490 16.76 14.73 6.72
N GLU A 491 17.03 13.58 6.08
CA GLU A 491 18.05 13.45 5.04
C GLU A 491 17.57 13.88 3.64
N LEU A 492 16.27 14.12 3.44
CA LEU A 492 15.66 14.54 2.17
C LEU A 492 15.45 16.06 2.13
N ALA A 493 15.27 16.62 0.94
CA ALA A 493 15.24 18.07 0.76
C ALA A 493 13.85 18.74 0.99
N HIS A 494 12.74 17.99 1.02
CA HIS A 494 11.37 18.53 1.00
C HIS A 494 11.10 19.59 2.09
N VAL A 495 11.45 19.29 3.35
CA VAL A 495 11.15 20.18 4.50
C VAL A 495 11.94 21.49 4.40
N ASP A 496 13.22 21.43 4.03
CA ASP A 496 14.06 22.62 3.87
C ASP A 496 13.65 23.44 2.65
N ASN A 497 13.26 22.78 1.56
CA ASN A 497 12.76 23.45 0.37
C ASN A 497 11.45 24.20 0.63
N LEU A 498 10.49 23.61 1.35
CA LEU A 498 9.26 24.33 1.75
C LEU A 498 9.55 25.53 2.65
N ARG A 499 10.46 25.40 3.63
CA ARG A 499 10.93 26.54 4.44
C ARG A 499 11.57 27.64 3.58
N ARG A 500 12.27 27.29 2.49
CA ARG A 500 12.83 28.27 1.54
C ARG A 500 11.75 29.00 0.75
N LEU A 501 10.74 28.28 0.24
CA LEU A 501 9.60 28.91 -0.44
C LEU A 501 8.83 29.84 0.52
N ALA A 502 8.54 29.38 1.73
CA ALA A 502 7.88 30.18 2.76
C ALA A 502 8.67 31.44 3.20
N SER A 503 9.99 31.48 2.98
CA SER A 503 10.82 32.68 3.21
C SER A 503 10.68 33.76 2.12
N ARG A 504 9.71 33.59 1.22
CA ARG A 504 9.36 34.55 0.17
C ARG A 504 7.82 34.60 -0.05
N PRO A 505 7.06 35.21 0.88
CA PRO A 505 5.67 35.61 0.60
C PRO A 505 5.57 36.41 -0.70
N GLY A 506 4.51 36.21 -1.46
CA GLY A 506 4.32 36.79 -2.79
C GLY A 506 5.04 36.05 -3.93
N LEU A 507 5.90 35.08 -3.63
CA LEU A 507 6.58 34.28 -4.67
C LEU A 507 5.57 33.49 -5.50
N LEU A 508 5.68 33.61 -6.82
CA LEU A 508 4.94 32.81 -7.78
C LEU A 508 5.74 31.53 -8.08
N VAL A 509 5.11 30.37 -7.91
CA VAL A 509 5.71 29.05 -8.17
C VAL A 509 4.81 28.18 -9.03
N ARG A 510 5.40 27.56 -10.06
CA ARG A 510 4.79 26.45 -10.78
C ARG A 510 5.06 25.16 -10.01
N VAL A 511 4.06 24.35 -9.75
CA VAL A 511 4.14 23.19 -8.85
C VAL A 511 3.55 21.95 -9.50
N VAL A 512 4.34 20.86 -9.51
CA VAL A 512 3.82 19.50 -9.70
C VAL A 512 3.71 18.87 -8.32
N GLY A 513 2.49 18.47 -7.94
CA GLY A 513 2.19 17.95 -6.61
C GLY A 513 1.17 16.82 -6.62
N ARG A 514 1.01 16.17 -5.47
CA ARG A 514 0.04 15.12 -5.22
C ARG A 514 -1.05 15.63 -4.30
N VAL A 515 -2.31 15.32 -4.58
CA VAL A 515 -3.45 15.70 -3.74
C VAL A 515 -3.53 14.74 -2.55
N GLU A 516 -3.68 15.26 -1.34
CA GLU A 516 -3.96 14.43 -0.16
C GLU A 516 -5.47 14.17 -0.07
N PRO A 517 -5.98 12.94 -0.26
CA PRO A 517 -7.42 12.68 -0.30
C PRO A 517 -8.11 12.87 1.05
N ASP A 518 -7.36 12.73 2.15
CA ASP A 518 -7.88 12.75 3.52
C ASP A 518 -7.62 14.08 4.26
N ARG A 519 -7.24 15.15 3.54
CA ARG A 519 -6.99 16.49 4.13
C ARG A 519 -7.52 17.65 3.30
N VAL A 520 -8.09 18.63 4.02
CA VAL A 520 -8.63 19.89 3.51
C VAL A 520 -7.59 20.65 2.67
N ALA A 521 -7.90 20.89 1.40
CA ALA A 521 -7.11 21.66 0.44
C ALA A 521 -5.58 21.41 0.48
N THR A 522 -5.15 20.16 0.70
CA THR A 522 -3.75 19.82 0.97
C THR A 522 -3.05 19.21 -0.25
N LEU A 523 -1.90 19.79 -0.62
CA LEU A 523 -1.06 19.36 -1.73
C LEU A 523 0.35 19.02 -1.21
N LEU A 524 0.88 17.88 -1.62
CA LEU A 524 2.27 17.48 -1.36
C LEU A 524 3.11 17.82 -2.61
N PRO A 525 3.93 18.91 -2.61
CA PRO A 525 4.68 19.28 -3.80
C PRO A 525 5.89 18.36 -4.00
N LEU A 526 6.04 17.90 -5.24
CA LEU A 526 7.06 16.91 -5.66
C LEU A 526 8.17 17.57 -6.48
N ALA A 527 7.80 18.53 -7.34
CA ALA A 527 8.74 19.40 -8.04
C ALA A 527 8.18 20.82 -8.23
N VAL A 528 9.07 21.80 -8.36
CA VAL A 528 8.70 23.21 -8.58
C VAL A 528 9.51 23.86 -9.70
N GLY A 529 8.91 24.80 -10.43
CA GLY A 529 9.53 25.55 -11.52
C GLY A 529 9.09 27.02 -11.50
N PRO A 530 9.64 27.86 -12.39
CA PRO A 530 9.19 29.24 -12.52
C PRO A 530 7.82 29.30 -13.20
N VAL A 531 6.94 30.14 -12.69
CA VAL A 531 5.80 30.65 -13.46
C VAL A 531 6.35 31.53 -14.60
N PRO A 532 5.93 31.34 -15.87
CA PRO A 532 6.38 32.16 -16.99
C PRO A 532 5.91 33.62 -16.92
N GLY A 533 6.61 34.53 -17.61
CA GLY A 533 6.14 35.90 -17.84
C GLY A 533 6.29 36.88 -16.66
N THR A 534 6.85 36.46 -15.53
CA THR A 534 6.99 37.28 -14.30
C THR A 534 8.38 37.18 -13.69
N GLU A 535 8.88 38.27 -13.08
CA GLU A 535 10.16 38.28 -12.36
C GLU A 535 10.05 37.83 -10.89
N ALA A 536 8.83 37.75 -10.36
CA ALA A 536 8.50 37.34 -8.99
C ALA A 536 8.52 35.80 -8.81
N THR A 537 9.48 35.14 -9.47
CA THR A 537 9.48 33.70 -9.77
C THR A 537 10.84 33.06 -9.46
N LEU A 538 10.91 31.73 -9.48
CA LEU A 538 12.14 30.97 -9.20
C LEU A 538 13.24 31.21 -10.24
N ARG A 539 14.49 31.38 -9.77
CA ARG A 539 15.69 31.65 -10.57
C ARG A 539 16.59 30.41 -10.58
N LEU A 540 16.11 29.35 -11.21
CA LEU A 540 16.75 28.03 -11.16
C LEU A 540 18.01 27.93 -12.05
N PRO A 541 19.02 27.12 -11.68
CA PRO A 541 20.21 26.86 -12.51
C PRO A 541 19.87 26.23 -13.87
N ALA A 542 20.70 26.48 -14.88
CA ALA A 542 20.47 26.00 -16.25
C ALA A 542 20.54 24.46 -16.34
N GLU A 543 21.41 23.83 -15.55
CA GLU A 543 21.53 22.38 -15.43
C GLU A 543 20.27 21.70 -14.85
N TRP A 544 19.36 22.47 -14.25
CA TRP A 544 18.06 21.97 -13.75
C TRP A 544 16.93 22.09 -14.78
N GLN A 545 17.19 22.64 -15.97
CA GLN A 545 16.28 22.64 -17.13
C GLN A 545 14.83 23.09 -16.80
N GLY A 546 14.69 24.06 -15.89
CA GLY A 546 13.42 24.70 -15.55
C GLY A 546 12.64 24.12 -14.36
N HIS A 547 13.10 23.08 -13.67
CA HIS A 547 12.43 22.60 -12.45
C HIS A 547 13.39 22.03 -11.38
N ALA A 548 12.98 22.03 -10.12
CA ALA A 548 13.70 21.43 -9.00
C ALA A 548 12.93 20.23 -8.44
N ASP A 549 13.55 19.05 -8.41
CA ASP A 549 13.03 17.83 -7.78
C ASP A 549 13.06 17.99 -6.25
N LEU A 550 11.93 18.28 -5.59
CA LEU A 550 11.93 18.74 -4.19
C LEU A 550 12.47 17.75 -3.17
N GLY A 551 12.58 16.46 -3.51
CA GLY A 551 13.19 15.44 -2.65
C GLY A 551 14.73 15.45 -2.67
N TYR A 552 15.33 15.99 -3.74
CA TYR A 552 16.76 15.88 -4.04
C TYR A 552 17.45 17.22 -4.23
N ASP A 553 16.88 18.09 -5.06
CA ASP A 553 17.46 19.39 -5.41
C ASP A 553 17.21 20.38 -4.27
N ARG A 554 18.26 21.01 -3.73
CA ARG A 554 18.16 21.91 -2.58
C ARG A 554 18.11 23.38 -2.99
N LEU A 555 16.97 24.04 -2.73
CA LEU A 555 16.75 25.45 -3.00
C LEU A 555 17.64 26.34 -2.12
N GLN A 556 18.27 27.34 -2.76
CA GLN A 556 19.15 28.30 -2.11
C GLN A 556 18.57 29.71 -2.22
N GLY A 557 19.07 30.64 -1.42
CA GLY A 557 18.62 32.05 -1.47
C GLY A 557 18.82 32.71 -2.84
N VAL A 558 19.84 32.28 -3.60
CA VAL A 558 20.10 32.73 -4.98
C VAL A 558 19.11 32.19 -6.01
N HIS A 559 18.31 31.17 -5.68
CA HIS A 559 17.24 30.65 -6.54
C HIS A 559 15.90 31.39 -6.32
N LEU A 560 15.87 32.36 -5.40
CA LEU A 560 14.71 33.19 -5.09
C LEU A 560 14.90 34.61 -5.66
N PRO A 561 13.83 35.31 -6.06
CA PRO A 561 13.90 36.71 -6.43
C PRO A 561 14.15 37.59 -5.18
N PRO A 562 14.63 38.84 -5.35
CA PRO A 562 14.64 39.85 -4.28
C PRO A 562 13.27 39.97 -3.61
N GLN A 563 13.23 40.33 -2.32
CA GLN A 563 11.98 40.40 -1.57
C GLN A 563 11.05 41.48 -2.15
N ASP A 564 11.61 42.63 -2.49
CA ASP A 564 10.90 43.79 -3.06
C ASP A 564 10.39 43.56 -4.50
N ALA A 565 10.80 42.45 -5.14
CA ALA A 565 10.32 42.02 -6.46
C ALA A 565 9.10 41.08 -6.37
N CYS A 566 8.66 40.72 -5.16
CA CYS A 566 7.45 39.91 -4.94
C CYS A 566 6.26 40.83 -4.61
N PRO A 567 5.07 40.60 -5.21
CA PRO A 567 3.86 41.33 -4.81
C PRO A 567 3.49 41.02 -3.36
N GLN A 568 2.68 41.89 -2.73
CA GLN A 568 2.08 41.55 -1.44
C GLN A 568 1.20 40.30 -1.60
N PRO A 569 1.33 39.26 -0.75
CA PRO A 569 0.48 38.08 -0.82
C PRO A 569 -0.98 38.43 -0.50
N PRO A 570 -1.95 37.67 -1.04
CA PRO A 570 -3.34 37.75 -0.61
C PRO A 570 -3.52 37.23 0.82
N ASP A 571 -4.62 37.63 1.47
CA ASP A 571 -4.98 37.15 2.81
C ASP A 571 -5.14 35.62 2.86
N GLY A 572 -4.72 35.04 3.98
CA GLY A 572 -4.57 33.60 4.16
C GLY A 572 -5.18 33.07 5.47
N ASP A 573 -6.30 33.64 5.91
CA ASP A 573 -7.01 33.17 7.10
C ASP A 573 -7.35 31.68 6.97
N GLU A 574 -6.76 30.86 7.84
CA GLU A 574 -6.84 29.41 7.74
C GLU A 574 -8.08 28.86 8.46
N VAL A 575 -9.04 28.34 7.69
CA VAL A 575 -10.17 27.55 8.20
C VAL A 575 -9.97 26.07 7.86
N ASP A 576 -10.17 25.19 8.84
CA ASP A 576 -10.38 23.76 8.62
C ASP A 576 -11.86 23.43 8.93
N PRO A 577 -12.71 23.25 7.90
CA PRO A 577 -14.13 22.97 8.10
C PRO A 577 -14.38 21.58 8.70
N VAL A 578 -13.48 20.61 8.50
CA VAL A 578 -13.60 19.23 9.01
C VAL A 578 -13.22 19.15 10.48
N ALA A 579 -12.25 19.94 10.92
CA ALA A 579 -11.88 20.09 12.33
C ALA A 579 -12.90 20.97 13.09
N GLY A 580 -13.43 22.03 12.46
CA GLY A 580 -14.46 22.89 13.04
C GLY A 580 -15.83 22.21 13.20
N ALA A 581 -16.16 21.24 12.33
CA ALA A 581 -17.44 20.55 12.39
C ALA A 581 -17.58 19.61 13.61
N PRO A 582 -18.80 19.45 14.19
CA PRO A 582 -19.06 18.52 15.29
C PRO A 582 -18.95 17.02 14.92
N LEU A 583 -18.50 16.68 13.71
CA LEU A 583 -18.27 15.32 13.21
C LEU A 583 -17.26 14.53 14.05
N TRP A 584 -16.36 15.19 14.79
CA TRP A 584 -15.48 14.55 15.77
C TRP A 584 -16.25 13.69 16.80
N ARG A 585 -17.51 14.03 17.10
CA ARG A 585 -18.39 13.24 17.97
C ARG A 585 -18.75 11.88 17.37
N VAL A 586 -18.97 11.84 16.05
CA VAL A 586 -19.22 10.61 15.29
C VAL A 586 -17.93 9.79 15.20
N ARG A 587 -16.81 10.45 14.87
CA ARG A 587 -15.47 9.83 14.77
C ARG A 587 -15.08 9.13 16.08
N ARG A 588 -15.21 9.83 17.21
CA ARG A 588 -14.98 9.29 18.57
C ARG A 588 -15.81 8.03 18.84
N LEU A 589 -17.08 8.01 18.45
CA LEU A 589 -17.97 6.86 18.69
C LEU A 589 -17.64 5.67 17.78
N VAL A 590 -17.27 5.93 16.52
CA VAL A 590 -16.80 4.93 15.56
C VAL A 590 -15.46 4.33 15.99
N GLU A 591 -14.53 5.14 16.52
CA GLU A 591 -13.27 4.72 17.11
C GLU A 591 -13.48 3.94 18.43
N LEU A 592 -14.42 4.36 19.28
CA LEU A 592 -14.78 3.67 20.53
C LEU A 592 -15.34 2.27 20.27
N ALA A 593 -16.12 2.10 19.20
CA ALA A 593 -16.63 0.81 18.77
C ALA A 593 -15.50 -0.19 18.43
N VAL A 594 -14.41 0.27 17.80
CA VAL A 594 -13.27 -0.59 17.45
C VAL A 594 -12.33 -0.79 18.64
N SER A 595 -12.02 0.26 19.39
CA SER A 595 -11.09 0.21 20.52
C SER A 595 -11.67 -0.40 21.81
N GLY A 596 -13.00 -0.35 22.01
CA GLY A 596 -13.67 -0.85 23.22
C GLY A 596 -14.85 -1.79 22.97
N GLY A 597 -15.20 -2.06 21.71
CA GLY A 597 -16.27 -2.99 21.35
C GLY A 597 -17.68 -2.48 21.67
N ARG A 598 -18.68 -3.34 21.42
CA ARG A 598 -20.11 -3.03 21.60
C ARG A 598 -20.46 -2.53 23.01
N ARG A 599 -19.77 -3.05 24.02
CA ARG A 599 -20.00 -2.69 25.43
C ARG A 599 -19.57 -1.26 25.76
N ALA A 600 -18.47 -0.76 25.17
CA ALA A 600 -18.01 0.60 25.40
C ALA A 600 -18.95 1.64 24.78
N VAL A 601 -19.44 1.39 23.56
CA VAL A 601 -20.45 2.23 22.89
C VAL A 601 -21.75 2.31 23.71
N ALA A 602 -22.21 1.16 24.22
CA ALA A 602 -23.39 1.09 25.08
C ALA A 602 -23.22 1.86 26.41
N GLU A 603 -22.00 1.95 26.95
CA GLU A 603 -21.72 2.73 28.16
C GLU A 603 -21.65 4.23 27.86
N SER A 604 -21.00 4.64 26.76
CA SER A 604 -20.97 6.05 26.32
C SER A 604 -22.38 6.63 26.17
N ALA A 605 -23.29 5.84 25.59
CA ALA A 605 -24.72 6.16 25.47
C ALA A 605 -25.40 6.39 26.85
N ARG A 606 -25.12 5.52 27.84
CA ARG A 606 -25.64 5.67 29.21
C ARG A 606 -25.11 6.92 29.92
N THR A 607 -23.87 7.33 29.62
CA THR A 607 -23.26 8.54 30.20
C THR A 607 -23.74 9.86 29.57
N GLY A 608 -24.62 9.81 28.56
CA GLY A 608 -25.38 10.99 28.11
C GLY A 608 -24.75 11.81 26.98
N GLU A 609 -24.02 11.19 26.04
CA GLU A 609 -23.57 11.89 24.82
C GLU A 609 -24.77 12.39 23.97
N SER A 610 -25.01 13.70 24.01
CA SER A 610 -26.09 14.32 23.23
C SER A 610 -25.64 14.72 21.83
N PHE A 611 -26.34 14.17 20.83
CA PHE A 611 -26.11 14.46 19.41
C PHE A 611 -26.86 15.71 18.90
N ALA A 612 -27.44 16.51 19.80
CA ALA A 612 -28.15 17.74 19.43
C ALA A 612 -27.26 18.76 18.67
N GLN A 613 -25.96 18.81 18.95
CA GLN A 613 -25.01 19.67 18.23
C GLN A 613 -24.81 19.27 16.77
N LEU A 614 -24.90 17.98 16.42
CA LEU A 614 -24.86 17.53 15.03
C LEU A 614 -26.10 18.05 14.28
N ARG A 615 -27.29 17.92 14.88
CA ARG A 615 -28.55 18.44 14.29
C ARG A 615 -28.55 19.97 14.17
N ALA A 616 -28.02 20.69 15.15
CA ALA A 616 -27.89 22.15 15.11
C ALA A 616 -26.95 22.63 14.00
N ALA A 617 -25.90 21.87 13.70
CA ALA A 617 -24.98 22.11 12.58
C ALA A 617 -25.40 21.43 11.26
N GLY A 618 -26.68 21.05 11.11
CA GLY A 618 -27.24 20.49 9.87
C GLY A 618 -26.96 19.00 9.60
N PHE A 619 -26.09 18.34 10.36
CA PHE A 619 -25.72 16.92 10.20
C PHE A 619 -26.80 15.95 10.77
N GLN A 620 -28.03 16.05 10.27
CA GLN A 620 -29.18 15.26 10.73
C GLN A 620 -28.94 13.74 10.59
N ALA A 621 -28.60 13.29 9.37
CA ALA A 621 -28.37 11.88 9.10
C ALA A 621 -27.22 11.28 9.93
N ALA A 622 -26.15 12.06 10.19
CA ALA A 622 -25.08 11.66 11.09
C ALA A 622 -25.60 11.46 12.53
N ALA A 623 -26.41 12.40 13.04
CA ALA A 623 -27.01 12.34 14.37
C ALA A 623 -27.96 11.13 14.54
N ASP A 624 -28.74 10.82 13.51
CA ASP A 624 -29.68 9.69 13.52
C ASP A 624 -28.94 8.35 13.43
N LEU A 625 -27.87 8.27 12.64
CA LEU A 625 -27.02 7.07 12.54
C LEU A 625 -26.30 6.75 13.86
N VAL A 626 -25.73 7.74 14.57
CA VAL A 626 -25.13 7.49 15.90
C VAL A 626 -26.18 7.21 16.98
N THR A 627 -27.40 7.74 16.84
CA THR A 627 -28.54 7.34 17.68
C THR A 627 -28.92 5.88 17.43
N GLY A 628 -28.92 5.43 16.17
CA GLY A 628 -29.13 4.02 15.80
C GLY A 628 -28.01 3.10 16.32
N LEU A 629 -26.75 3.48 16.15
CA LEU A 629 -25.58 2.74 16.64
C LEU A 629 -25.60 2.56 18.15
N THR A 630 -25.90 3.61 18.92
CA THR A 630 -26.01 3.52 20.39
C THR A 630 -27.20 2.65 20.83
N ALA A 631 -28.33 2.72 20.14
CA ALA A 631 -29.49 1.87 20.40
C ALA A 631 -29.25 0.38 20.06
N GLU A 632 -28.51 0.07 18.99
CA GLU A 632 -28.07 -1.30 18.69
C GLU A 632 -27.02 -1.79 19.69
N ALA A 633 -26.10 -0.91 20.12
CA ALA A 633 -25.08 -1.25 21.10
C ALA A 633 -25.69 -1.72 22.43
N ASP A 634 -26.68 -0.98 22.97
CA ASP A 634 -27.36 -1.38 24.21
C ASP A 634 -28.56 -2.33 24.01
N ARG A 635 -28.85 -2.78 22.79
CA ARG A 635 -29.98 -3.70 22.54
C ARG A 635 -29.81 -5.02 23.27
N ARG A 636 -30.67 -5.24 24.26
CA ARG A 636 -30.78 -6.47 25.05
C ARG A 636 -32.07 -7.22 24.68
N SER A 637 -31.96 -8.26 23.87
CA SER A 637 -33.07 -9.22 23.71
C SER A 637 -33.22 -10.09 24.96
N ARG A 638 -34.41 -10.66 25.15
CA ARG A 638 -34.69 -11.64 26.19
C ARG A 638 -35.42 -12.85 25.61
N ASP A 639 -35.20 -14.02 26.21
CA ASP A 639 -36.02 -15.20 25.94
C ASP A 639 -37.40 -15.10 26.62
N ALA A 640 -38.26 -16.11 26.38
CA ALA A 640 -39.58 -16.22 27.01
C ALA A 640 -39.52 -16.39 28.55
N PHE A 641 -38.33 -16.57 29.13
CA PHE A 641 -38.07 -16.66 30.56
C PHE A 641 -37.43 -15.38 31.12
N GLY A 642 -37.35 -14.31 30.32
CA GLY A 642 -36.77 -13.01 30.69
C GLY A 642 -35.25 -12.99 30.77
N ARG A 643 -34.54 -14.07 30.43
CA ARG A 643 -33.08 -14.16 30.45
C ARG A 643 -32.51 -13.41 29.26
N LEU A 644 -31.37 -12.74 29.43
CA LEU A 644 -30.70 -12.06 28.32
C LEU A 644 -30.24 -13.08 27.28
N THR A 645 -30.67 -12.88 26.04
CA THR A 645 -30.17 -13.63 24.87
C THR A 645 -29.14 -12.79 24.12
N ASP A 646 -28.18 -13.44 23.47
CA ASP A 646 -27.32 -12.75 22.52
C ASP A 646 -28.12 -12.45 21.25
N THR A 647 -28.08 -11.20 20.79
CA THR A 647 -28.69 -10.77 19.52
C THR A 647 -27.87 -11.18 18.30
N GLY A 648 -26.64 -11.69 18.52
CA GLY A 648 -25.60 -11.71 17.52
C GLY A 648 -25.00 -10.32 17.28
N PRO A 649 -23.89 -10.23 16.52
CA PRO A 649 -23.20 -8.98 16.23
C PRO A 649 -23.82 -8.18 15.07
N ASP A 650 -24.58 -8.83 14.18
CA ASP A 650 -24.87 -8.32 12.83
C ASP A 650 -25.54 -6.95 12.79
N ARG A 651 -26.57 -6.72 13.61
CA ARG A 651 -27.29 -5.43 13.60
C ARG A 651 -26.44 -4.28 14.14
N TYR A 652 -25.58 -4.56 15.12
CA TYR A 652 -24.61 -3.59 15.63
C TYR A 652 -23.52 -3.31 14.58
N ALA A 653 -23.04 -4.34 13.87
CA ALA A 653 -22.10 -4.18 12.78
C ALA A 653 -22.69 -3.35 11.62
N TRP A 654 -23.92 -3.64 11.17
CA TRP A 654 -24.59 -2.83 10.14
C TRP A 654 -24.78 -1.36 10.55
N ALA A 655 -25.19 -1.10 11.81
CA ALA A 655 -25.34 0.28 12.29
C ALA A 655 -23.98 1.02 12.39
N TRP A 656 -22.91 0.31 12.78
CA TRP A 656 -21.56 0.87 12.81
C TRP A 656 -21.03 1.15 11.39
N VAL A 657 -21.21 0.21 10.46
CA VAL A 657 -20.83 0.37 9.05
C VAL A 657 -21.56 1.56 8.43
N ALA A 658 -22.85 1.74 8.71
CA ALA A 658 -23.61 2.88 8.22
C ALA A 658 -23.08 4.22 8.78
N ALA A 659 -22.84 4.29 10.09
CA ALA A 659 -22.27 5.49 10.73
C ALA A 659 -20.84 5.81 10.24
N ALA A 660 -19.96 4.81 10.14
CA ALA A 660 -18.59 4.97 9.69
C ALA A 660 -18.50 5.34 8.20
N THR A 661 -19.36 4.77 7.35
CA THR A 661 -19.42 5.09 5.91
C THR A 661 -20.00 6.48 5.68
N HIS A 662 -21.06 6.86 6.42
CA HIS A 662 -21.58 8.23 6.38
C HIS A 662 -20.52 9.25 6.81
N LEU A 663 -19.77 8.96 7.89
CA LEU A 663 -18.70 9.83 8.36
C LEU A 663 -17.65 10.06 7.27
N ALA A 664 -17.05 8.98 6.74
CA ALA A 664 -16.02 9.06 5.70
C ALA A 664 -16.52 9.75 4.41
N ALA A 665 -17.77 9.49 4.00
CA ALA A 665 -18.38 10.17 2.86
C ALA A 665 -18.61 11.67 3.11
N THR A 666 -19.00 12.05 4.34
CA THR A 666 -19.19 13.46 4.73
C THR A 666 -17.86 14.20 4.78
N GLU A 667 -16.85 13.61 5.43
CA GLU A 667 -15.50 14.17 5.52
C GLU A 667 -14.88 14.33 4.12
N ARG A 668 -14.98 13.31 3.25
CA ARG A 668 -14.54 13.39 1.84
C ARG A 668 -15.29 14.47 1.05
N ALA A 669 -16.60 14.62 1.25
CA ALA A 669 -17.38 15.67 0.57
C ALA A 669 -16.96 17.08 1.02
N MET A 670 -16.67 17.27 2.31
CA MET A 670 -16.15 18.54 2.84
C MET A 670 -14.72 18.82 2.36
N ILE A 671 -13.86 17.81 2.30
CA ILE A 671 -12.51 17.92 1.71
C ILE A 671 -12.62 18.31 0.23
N HIS A 672 -13.43 17.62 -0.57
CA HIS A 672 -13.65 17.95 -1.98
C HIS A 672 -14.20 19.38 -2.16
N ALA A 673 -15.12 19.82 -1.31
CA ALA A 673 -15.65 21.18 -1.33
C ALA A 673 -14.59 22.24 -0.97
N SER A 674 -13.62 21.93 -0.10
CA SER A 674 -12.52 22.85 0.24
C SER A 674 -11.54 23.17 -0.90
N TRP A 675 -11.59 22.42 -2.01
CA TRP A 675 -10.85 22.75 -3.22
C TRP A 675 -11.57 23.75 -4.15
N GLN A 676 -12.77 24.20 -3.79
CA GLN A 676 -13.50 25.23 -4.54
C GLN A 676 -13.21 26.64 -3.98
N PRO A 677 -13.17 27.70 -4.82
CA PRO A 677 -12.90 29.07 -4.35
C PRO A 677 -14.00 29.60 -3.41
N ASP A 678 -15.27 29.29 -3.70
CA ASP A 678 -16.44 29.71 -2.92
C ASP A 678 -16.91 28.60 -1.94
N ALA A 679 -15.97 27.97 -1.22
CA ALA A 679 -16.31 26.94 -0.24
C ALA A 679 -17.18 27.52 0.89
N PRO A 680 -18.37 26.96 1.19
CA PRO A 680 -19.40 27.63 2.01
C PRO A 680 -19.24 27.36 3.52
N PHE A 681 -18.03 27.49 4.06
CA PHE A 681 -17.68 27.11 5.45
C PHE A 681 -16.94 28.21 6.21
#